data_AF-A0A7C4KKL3-F1
#
_entry.id   AF-A0A7C4KKL3-F1
#
_cell.length_a   1.000
_cell.length_b   1.000
_cell.length_c   1.000
_cell.angle_alpha   90.00
_cell.angle_beta   90.00
_cell.angle_gamma   90.00
#
_symmetry.space_group_name_H-M   'P 1'
#
loop_
_entity.id
_entity.type
_entity.pdbx_description
1 polymer ?
#
loop_
_entity_poly.entity_id
_entity_poly.type
_entity_poly.pdbx_seq_one_letter_code
_entity_poly.pdbx_strand_id
1 'polypeptide(L)'
;MVCVAAPAHDLFQQRLVLPSTNRLVVTTDNVGATTETGEPLIFPEADGATIWFEWRPPTNGNYLITTYGSSFDTVLGVFTGNTVSTLTPVAVDNDGVNPWGPPGGDLIALTNASSSVIYKIAVDSFIGGDQGVVQLSILPNNDTFTDRRRITGAYVEDISYNGKAGKEPYEHTHSTGSINRSTNAPGKSLWWEWTAPAPGTYLVSTFPSSCHTVLSVYRASGPLLTNLVKVVSDTEVWWGGDISIDRFGNLVAVTVTTTSDVYRIAVDGAQWVDQGVTNTQSGQITLRIQPHNDNLAQALPLSGAVVTATGMNGLATEEEGEVNKTNATQDDPFNTRYFPKRSVWWKWTPPANGNYLVTTYGSYFNTFLGVLTNAQNPPVISGLGWAVGPDTSDDNGASAFDTTSLVPLANARTNQVYYIMVDGAYDVNAENYGFIKLGIVPDNNMVANRVMLTGNDATSYSYNGRANAENREPLPPNAERDLRTLWWGWVAPSNGLVTIDTAGSSFVTLLGVWTGNSPDFTDYQLVAWNVYGTNDFRSRVSFPTVPGREYKIQVTGIAASEYGEAVVNIHFDPMPALANDNWANAALLSGSSATVTATNSIATRETGEPNHAGVAGGRSLWWRWTAPGNGVTTINTYDSISWHPDNFGAPLDTVLAVYTGSSLTALSQVATNNDDAFFAPNSSVTFTAVVGRTYYIAVDTGLVGDPPSQDYGLINLSLEQLTAPPNDMFSNRIAIAGFPATVTGTTLNATRETGEYSNPSIVGGGSIWWTWTAPFTGRAIFTTEGSSIDTVLAVFRGVNFSVANLLGQNDFAKEGARYSRLILNVTSNNTYNISVEGQFGAQGDVVLKILSTNQVLSGATLLTNGQLRLTFPAFPAYNYEILYADDVTGPWQSLDLVTATNNPMHYITPDPRQTPRRFYRVGEVD
;
A
#
# COMPACT_ATOMS: atom_id res chain seq x y z
N MET A 1 17.98 6.64 -1.88
CA MET A 1 17.48 5.40 -1.28
C MET A 1 15.97 5.55 -1.19
N VAL A 2 15.23 4.79 -1.98
CA VAL A 2 13.75 4.79 -1.97
C VAL A 2 13.29 3.80 -0.90
N CYS A 3 12.33 4.20 -0.06
CA CYS A 3 11.77 3.33 0.97
C CYS A 3 11.01 2.15 0.34
N VAL A 4 11.18 0.97 0.93
CA VAL A 4 10.55 -0.29 0.52
C VAL A 4 9.09 -0.27 0.96
N ALA A 5 8.14 -0.28 0.01
CA ALA A 5 6.74 -0.45 0.37
C ALA A 5 6.51 -1.85 0.96
N ALA A 6 5.63 -1.97 1.97
CA ALA A 6 5.22 -3.26 2.50
C ALA A 6 4.65 -4.19 1.41
N PRO A 7 4.69 -5.52 1.59
CA PRO A 7 3.98 -6.45 0.70
C PRO A 7 2.46 -6.26 0.83
N ALA A 8 1.70 -6.54 -0.24
CA ALA A 8 0.25 -6.31 -0.28
C ALA A 8 -0.56 -7.12 0.76
N HIS A 9 0.05 -8.12 1.38
CA HIS A 9 -0.55 -9.03 2.37
C HIS A 9 0.12 -8.89 3.75
N ASP A 10 0.68 -7.71 4.00
CA ASP A 10 1.19 -7.26 5.30
C ASP A 10 0.07 -7.22 6.36
N LEU A 11 -1.05 -6.56 6.05
CA LEU A 11 -2.19 -6.50 6.97
C LEU A 11 -3.05 -7.76 6.90
N PHE A 12 -3.51 -8.30 8.03
CA PHE A 12 -4.40 -9.49 8.08
C PHE A 12 -5.67 -9.34 7.24
N GLN A 13 -6.22 -8.12 7.14
CA GLN A 13 -7.39 -7.85 6.28
C GLN A 13 -7.09 -7.99 4.78
N GLN A 14 -5.83 -7.82 4.38
CA GLN A 14 -5.33 -7.91 3.00
C GLN A 14 -4.61 -9.23 2.70
N ARG A 15 -4.62 -10.18 3.63
CA ARG A 15 -4.01 -11.51 3.49
C ARG A 15 -4.24 -12.14 2.12
N LEU A 16 -3.20 -12.78 1.59
CA LEU A 16 -3.24 -13.40 0.27
C LEU A 16 -4.12 -14.66 0.30
N VAL A 17 -5.19 -14.66 -0.50
CA VAL A 17 -6.10 -15.82 -0.61
C VAL A 17 -5.50 -16.86 -1.54
N LEU A 18 -5.14 -18.00 -0.96
CA LEU A 18 -4.49 -19.10 -1.64
C LEU A 18 -5.52 -20.03 -2.30
N PRO A 19 -5.22 -20.56 -3.50
CA PRO A 19 -6.13 -21.49 -4.17
C PRO A 19 -6.28 -22.80 -3.38
N SER A 20 -7.49 -23.35 -3.38
CA SER A 20 -7.78 -24.66 -2.77
C SER A 20 -7.29 -25.81 -3.65
N THR A 21 -5.98 -25.99 -3.73
CA THR A 21 -5.33 -27.11 -4.43
C THR A 21 -4.65 -28.06 -3.45
N ASN A 22 -4.44 -29.31 -3.87
CA ASN A 22 -3.77 -30.32 -3.05
C ASN A 22 -2.30 -29.96 -2.80
N ARG A 23 -1.67 -29.30 -3.78
CA ARG A 23 -0.28 -28.84 -3.73
C ARG A 23 -0.25 -27.37 -4.10
N LEU A 24 0.49 -26.60 -3.31
CA LEU A 24 0.68 -25.18 -3.49
C LEU A 24 2.10 -24.82 -3.09
N VAL A 25 2.75 -23.98 -3.90
CA VAL A 25 4.00 -23.31 -3.58
C VAL A 25 3.81 -21.85 -3.95
N VAL A 26 4.06 -20.95 -3.02
CA VAL A 26 3.93 -19.51 -3.17
C VAL A 26 5.26 -18.89 -2.79
N THR A 27 5.79 -18.01 -3.64
CA THR A 27 6.99 -17.23 -3.36
C THR A 27 6.59 -15.77 -3.27
N THR A 28 7.00 -15.12 -2.18
CA THR A 28 6.72 -13.72 -1.85
C THR A 28 7.87 -13.17 -1.00
N ASP A 29 7.70 -12.03 -0.32
CA ASP A 29 8.64 -11.49 0.64
C ASP A 29 7.93 -10.77 1.80
N ASN A 30 8.64 -10.56 2.91
CA ASN A 30 8.20 -9.77 4.06
C ASN A 30 8.89 -8.40 4.13
N VAL A 31 9.47 -7.90 3.03
CA VAL A 31 10.27 -6.66 3.08
C VAL A 31 9.36 -5.46 3.24
N GLY A 32 9.57 -4.71 4.33
CA GLY A 32 8.71 -3.59 4.71
C GLY A 32 7.39 -4.01 5.38
N ALA A 33 7.19 -5.30 5.67
CA ALA A 33 6.07 -5.76 6.48
C ALA A 33 6.14 -5.16 7.90
N THR A 34 4.97 -4.97 8.50
CA THR A 34 4.74 -4.24 9.74
C THR A 34 3.89 -5.06 10.70
N THR A 35 4.04 -4.79 12.00
CA THR A 35 3.20 -5.41 13.03
C THR A 35 1.86 -4.69 13.14
N GLU A 36 0.75 -5.41 13.05
CA GLU A 36 -0.56 -4.81 13.28
C GLU A 36 -1.05 -4.95 14.72
N THR A 37 -1.86 -3.99 15.17
CA THR A 37 -2.38 -4.02 16.53
C THR A 37 -3.31 -5.22 16.74
N GLY A 38 -2.96 -6.08 17.70
CA GLY A 38 -3.73 -7.29 18.02
C GLY A 38 -3.23 -8.54 17.31
N GLU A 39 -2.17 -8.44 16.53
CA GLU A 39 -1.42 -9.57 15.99
C GLU A 39 -0.99 -10.58 17.08
N PRO A 40 -1.26 -11.88 16.91
CA PRO A 40 -0.71 -12.89 17.81
C PRO A 40 0.78 -13.07 17.54
N LEU A 41 1.61 -12.94 18.59
CA LEU A 41 3.00 -13.39 18.53
C LEU A 41 3.03 -14.91 18.30
N ILE A 42 3.55 -15.34 17.16
CA ILE A 42 3.67 -16.77 16.80
C ILE A 42 4.59 -17.47 17.82
N PHE A 43 5.67 -16.80 18.22
CA PHE A 43 6.60 -17.17 19.29
C PHE A 43 7.05 -15.93 20.09
N PRO A 44 7.57 -16.10 21.33
CA PRO A 44 8.06 -14.99 22.15
C PRO A 44 9.19 -14.16 21.52
N GLU A 45 9.98 -14.77 20.65
CA GLU A 45 11.14 -14.17 19.99
C GLU A 45 10.82 -13.47 18.65
N ALA A 46 9.60 -13.65 18.11
CA ALA A 46 9.19 -13.08 16.83
C ALA A 46 9.05 -11.55 16.88
N ASP A 47 9.48 -10.85 15.83
CA ASP A 47 9.56 -9.38 15.79
C ASP A 47 8.31 -8.70 15.16
N GLY A 48 7.35 -9.48 14.64
CA GLY A 48 6.04 -9.00 14.22
C GLY A 48 5.99 -8.43 12.80
N ALA A 49 6.93 -8.73 11.90
CA ALA A 49 6.87 -8.32 10.49
C ALA A 49 6.13 -9.38 9.67
N THR A 50 4.90 -9.68 10.09
CA THR A 50 4.16 -10.84 9.61
C THR A 50 3.51 -10.59 8.27
N ILE A 51 3.57 -11.60 7.40
CA ILE A 51 2.76 -11.66 6.20
C ILE A 51 1.69 -12.74 6.33
N TRP A 52 0.50 -12.43 5.82
CA TRP A 52 -0.69 -13.23 6.06
C TRP A 52 -1.21 -13.92 4.81
N PHE A 53 -1.60 -15.18 4.97
CA PHE A 53 -2.27 -15.98 3.94
C PHE A 53 -3.58 -16.57 4.44
N GLU A 54 -4.49 -16.85 3.52
CA GLU A 54 -5.72 -17.58 3.77
C GLU A 54 -5.79 -18.82 2.89
N TRP A 55 -6.03 -19.99 3.48
CA TRP A 55 -6.13 -21.23 2.73
C TRP A 55 -7.26 -22.13 3.23
N ARG A 56 -7.92 -22.81 2.29
CA ARG A 56 -8.92 -23.84 2.54
C ARG A 56 -8.46 -25.17 1.92
N PRO A 57 -8.38 -26.26 2.70
CA PRO A 57 -8.04 -27.57 2.18
C PRO A 57 -9.03 -28.02 1.10
N PRO A 58 -8.57 -28.56 -0.04
CA PRO A 58 -9.45 -29.11 -1.07
C PRO A 58 -10.22 -30.35 -0.59
N THR A 59 -9.59 -31.18 0.27
CA THR A 59 -10.18 -32.37 0.86
C THR A 59 -9.77 -32.52 2.31
N ASN A 60 -10.57 -33.25 3.09
CA ASN A 60 -10.18 -33.60 4.46
C ASN A 60 -8.94 -34.49 4.43
N GLY A 61 -7.95 -34.21 5.28
CA GLY A 61 -6.72 -35.00 5.31
C GLY A 61 -5.58 -34.35 6.07
N ASN A 62 -4.40 -34.97 5.99
CA ASN A 62 -3.18 -34.47 6.61
C ASN A 62 -2.39 -33.66 5.59
N TYR A 63 -1.92 -32.47 5.99
CA TYR A 63 -1.13 -31.58 5.14
C TYR A 63 0.16 -31.17 5.85
N LEU A 64 1.15 -30.86 5.05
CA LEU A 64 2.43 -30.32 5.45
C LEU A 64 2.49 -28.87 4.98
N ILE A 65 2.73 -27.94 5.90
CA ILE A 65 2.87 -26.51 5.62
C ILE A 65 4.30 -26.13 6.00
N THR A 66 5.03 -25.49 5.10
CA THR A 66 6.44 -25.18 5.34
C THR A 66 6.90 -23.92 4.64
N THR A 67 7.89 -23.27 5.24
CA THR A 67 8.61 -22.12 4.70
C THR A 67 10.01 -22.49 4.19
N TYR A 68 10.30 -23.78 4.06
CA TYR A 68 11.58 -24.25 3.52
C TYR A 68 11.84 -23.69 2.12
N GLY A 69 13.05 -23.16 1.92
CA GLY A 69 13.43 -22.43 0.71
C GLY A 69 13.32 -20.91 0.83
N SER A 70 12.88 -20.37 1.97
CA SER A 70 12.98 -18.95 2.29
C SER A 70 14.45 -18.51 2.48
N SER A 71 14.74 -17.23 2.26
CA SER A 71 16.12 -16.71 2.29
C SER A 71 16.61 -16.33 3.70
N PHE A 72 15.79 -16.54 4.72
CA PHE A 72 16.05 -16.22 6.12
C PHE A 72 15.32 -17.22 7.03
N ASP A 73 15.60 -17.15 8.32
CA ASP A 73 14.98 -18.00 9.34
C ASP A 73 13.58 -17.50 9.68
N THR A 74 12.57 -18.33 9.39
CA THR A 74 11.17 -17.93 9.57
C THR A 74 10.63 -18.37 10.93
N VAL A 75 9.43 -17.89 11.26
CA VAL A 75 8.50 -18.54 12.16
C VAL A 75 7.17 -18.74 11.45
N LEU A 76 6.51 -19.87 11.67
CA LEU A 76 5.30 -20.26 10.96
C LEU A 76 4.15 -20.55 11.93
N GLY A 77 3.01 -19.94 11.68
CA GLY A 77 1.79 -20.14 12.47
C GLY A 77 0.57 -20.45 11.63
N VAL A 78 -0.29 -21.35 12.12
CA VAL A 78 -1.58 -21.72 11.51
C VAL A 78 -2.69 -21.46 12.52
N PHE A 79 -3.71 -20.72 12.10
CA PHE A 79 -4.79 -20.22 12.96
C PHE A 79 -6.18 -20.45 12.35
N THR A 80 -7.21 -20.37 13.18
CA THR A 80 -8.62 -20.23 12.77
C THR A 80 -9.22 -18.96 13.36
N GLY A 81 -10.22 -18.39 12.67
CA GLY A 81 -10.85 -17.11 13.06
C GLY A 81 -10.82 -16.08 11.93
N ASN A 82 -11.52 -14.96 12.13
CA ASN A 82 -11.70 -13.89 11.15
C ASN A 82 -11.28 -12.50 11.65
N THR A 83 -10.77 -12.40 12.88
CA THR A 83 -10.34 -11.15 13.50
C THR A 83 -8.97 -11.39 14.13
N VAL A 84 -7.98 -10.57 13.77
CA VAL A 84 -6.57 -10.74 14.17
C VAL A 84 -6.39 -10.88 15.68
N SER A 85 -7.07 -10.04 16.47
CA SER A 85 -7.00 -10.02 17.95
C SER A 85 -7.67 -11.19 18.66
N THR A 86 -8.38 -12.05 17.93
CA THR A 86 -9.09 -13.22 18.50
C THR A 86 -8.82 -14.50 17.72
N LEU A 87 -7.71 -14.57 16.98
CA LEU A 87 -7.31 -15.78 16.29
C LEU A 87 -7.06 -16.92 17.29
N THR A 88 -7.48 -18.12 16.93
CA THR A 88 -7.22 -19.34 17.72
C THR A 88 -6.09 -20.12 17.06
N PRO A 89 -4.94 -20.33 17.73
CA PRO A 89 -3.83 -21.10 17.17
C PRO A 89 -4.22 -22.56 17.01
N VAL A 90 -3.86 -23.12 15.84
CA VAL A 90 -4.01 -24.54 15.50
C VAL A 90 -2.67 -25.25 15.64
N ALA A 91 -1.60 -24.64 15.10
CA ALA A 91 -0.23 -25.12 15.19
C ALA A 91 0.75 -23.96 14.97
N VAL A 92 1.93 -24.05 15.56
CA VAL A 92 3.06 -23.12 15.37
C VAL A 92 4.35 -23.95 15.31
N ASP A 93 5.35 -23.48 14.56
CA ASP A 93 6.69 -24.09 14.46
C ASP A 93 7.73 -22.97 14.22
N ASN A 94 8.92 -23.13 14.81
CA ASN A 94 10.04 -22.18 14.71
C ASN A 94 11.40 -22.86 14.47
N ASP A 95 11.42 -24.17 14.13
CA ASP A 95 12.63 -24.86 13.64
C ASP A 95 12.32 -26.16 12.86
N GLY A 96 12.24 -26.03 11.53
CA GLY A 96 12.11 -27.15 10.60
C GLY A 96 13.41 -27.89 10.28
N VAL A 97 14.08 -28.46 11.29
CA VAL A 97 15.05 -29.59 11.16
C VAL A 97 16.32 -29.37 10.29
N ASN A 98 17.35 -28.67 10.80
CA ASN A 98 18.79 -29.02 10.65
C ASN A 98 19.70 -28.02 11.43
N PRO A 99 20.55 -28.45 12.39
CA PRO A 99 21.54 -27.58 13.05
C PRO A 99 22.74 -27.14 12.18
N TRP A 100 22.87 -27.67 10.94
CA TRP A 100 24.08 -27.54 10.11
C TRP A 100 23.82 -27.17 8.63
N GLY A 101 22.61 -26.72 8.28
CA GLY A 101 22.25 -26.26 6.92
C GLY A 101 21.96 -24.75 6.88
N PRO A 102 21.83 -24.13 5.68
CA PRO A 102 21.47 -22.71 5.57
C PRO A 102 20.13 -22.43 6.29
N PRO A 103 19.97 -21.23 6.89
CA PRO A 103 18.77 -20.87 7.66
C PRO A 103 17.55 -20.90 6.73
N GLY A 104 16.38 -21.46 7.04
CA GLY A 104 15.86 -22.08 8.25
C GLY A 104 14.33 -22.02 8.10
N GLY A 105 13.77 -22.81 7.18
CA GLY A 105 12.32 -22.81 7.00
C GLY A 105 11.64 -23.74 8.00
N ASP A 106 10.49 -23.34 8.51
CA ASP A 106 9.67 -24.09 9.46
C ASP A 106 8.79 -25.12 8.78
N LEU A 107 8.26 -26.06 9.57
CA LEU A 107 7.54 -27.22 9.09
C LEU A 107 6.41 -27.66 10.05
N ILE A 108 5.17 -27.34 9.70
CA ILE A 108 3.96 -27.80 10.41
C ILE A 108 3.33 -29.01 9.72
N ALA A 109 3.15 -30.10 10.48
CA ALA A 109 2.28 -31.21 10.09
C ALA A 109 0.85 -30.97 10.61
N LEU A 110 -0.02 -30.43 9.75
CA LEU A 110 -1.43 -30.18 10.06
C LEU A 110 -2.25 -31.47 9.90
N THR A 111 -2.61 -32.09 11.03
CA THR A 111 -3.39 -33.34 11.05
C THR A 111 -4.89 -33.08 11.02
N ASN A 112 -5.64 -33.95 10.34
CA ASN A 112 -7.10 -33.90 10.25
C ASN A 112 -7.66 -32.54 9.77
N ALA A 113 -6.97 -31.87 8.85
CA ALA A 113 -7.45 -30.63 8.27
C ALA A 113 -8.82 -30.84 7.59
N SER A 114 -9.76 -29.92 7.81
CA SER A 114 -11.11 -30.02 7.24
C SER A 114 -11.27 -29.09 6.04
N SER A 115 -11.80 -29.61 4.94
CA SER A 115 -12.19 -28.82 3.76
C SER A 115 -13.28 -27.78 4.05
N SER A 116 -14.02 -27.93 5.16
CA SER A 116 -15.01 -26.95 5.60
C SER A 116 -14.41 -25.76 6.36
N VAL A 117 -13.16 -25.85 6.83
CA VAL A 117 -12.49 -24.82 7.65
C VAL A 117 -11.58 -23.97 6.77
N ILE A 118 -11.54 -22.66 7.05
CA ILE A 118 -10.56 -21.73 6.48
C ILE A 118 -9.48 -21.52 7.52
N TYR A 119 -8.23 -21.78 7.13
CA TYR A 119 -7.05 -21.55 7.95
C TYR A 119 -6.39 -20.22 7.57
N LYS A 120 -5.87 -19.51 8.56
CA LYS A 120 -5.02 -18.34 8.39
C LYS A 120 -3.59 -18.78 8.66
N ILE A 121 -2.68 -18.45 7.75
CA ILE A 121 -1.27 -18.83 7.87
C ILE A 121 -0.48 -17.54 8.01
N ALA A 122 0.34 -17.46 9.05
CA ALA A 122 1.20 -16.34 9.36
C ALA A 122 2.65 -16.78 9.17
N VAL A 123 3.44 -15.99 8.47
CA VAL A 123 4.89 -16.17 8.36
C VAL A 123 5.56 -14.88 8.83
N ASP A 124 6.50 -15.02 9.76
CA ASP A 124 7.29 -13.91 10.31
C ASP A 124 8.77 -14.36 10.42
N SER A 125 9.64 -13.51 10.95
CA SER A 125 11.06 -13.75 11.20
C SER A 125 11.32 -14.25 12.62
N PHE A 126 12.33 -15.12 12.79
CA PHE A 126 12.71 -15.65 14.10
C PHE A 126 13.44 -14.63 14.99
N ILE A 127 14.32 -13.79 14.43
CA ILE A 127 15.10 -12.77 15.17
C ILE A 127 15.24 -11.49 14.33
N GLY A 128 15.11 -10.32 14.97
CA GLY A 128 15.69 -9.05 14.50
C GLY A 128 15.01 -8.37 13.32
N GLY A 129 13.79 -8.79 12.96
CA GLY A 129 13.06 -8.28 11.80
C GLY A 129 13.73 -8.65 10.48
N ASP A 130 14.32 -9.85 10.40
CA ASP A 130 14.93 -10.35 9.17
C ASP A 130 13.93 -10.28 8.01
N GLN A 131 14.38 -9.71 6.89
CA GLN A 131 13.56 -9.50 5.71
C GLN A 131 14.17 -10.23 4.52
N GLY A 132 13.33 -10.86 3.70
CA GLY A 132 13.80 -11.66 2.60
C GLY A 132 12.68 -12.31 1.80
N VAL A 133 13.06 -13.17 0.87
CA VAL A 133 12.12 -13.98 0.09
C VAL A 133 11.55 -15.08 0.99
N VAL A 134 10.23 -15.18 1.03
CA VAL A 134 9.47 -16.23 1.71
C VAL A 134 8.95 -17.23 0.67
N GLN A 135 9.25 -18.52 0.87
CA GLN A 135 8.67 -19.61 0.08
C GLN A 135 7.72 -20.44 0.94
N LEU A 136 6.40 -20.22 0.82
CA LEU A 136 5.38 -21.00 1.51
C LEU A 136 4.90 -22.17 0.65
N SER A 137 5.06 -23.40 1.14
CA SER A 137 4.57 -24.62 0.50
C SER A 137 3.50 -25.31 1.36
N ILE A 138 2.39 -25.71 0.73
CA ILE A 138 1.33 -26.53 1.33
C ILE A 138 1.18 -27.81 0.50
N LEU A 139 1.47 -28.96 1.11
CA LEU A 139 1.57 -30.26 0.43
C LEU A 139 0.70 -31.30 1.15
N PRO A 140 0.13 -32.30 0.45
CA PRO A 140 -0.48 -33.44 1.13
C PRO A 140 0.62 -34.23 1.84
N ASN A 141 0.38 -34.63 3.09
CA ASN A 141 1.36 -35.45 3.81
C ASN A 141 1.52 -36.81 3.11
N ASN A 142 2.73 -37.34 3.01
CA ASN A 142 3.02 -38.64 2.37
C ASN A 142 3.99 -39.50 3.18
N ASP A 143 3.99 -39.24 4.48
CA ASP A 143 4.79 -39.90 5.50
C ASP A 143 4.37 -41.37 5.71
N THR A 144 3.07 -41.66 5.67
CA THR A 144 2.58 -43.03 5.89
C THR A 144 2.39 -43.76 4.55
N PHE A 145 2.54 -45.08 4.54
CA PHE A 145 2.24 -45.88 3.33
C PHE A 145 0.77 -45.73 2.89
N THR A 146 -0.14 -45.51 3.83
CA THR A 146 -1.56 -45.23 3.55
C THR A 146 -1.77 -43.87 2.89
N ASP A 147 -1.00 -42.86 3.29
CA ASP A 147 -1.03 -41.50 2.75
C ASP A 147 -0.10 -41.32 1.55
N ARG A 148 0.53 -42.40 1.06
CA ARG A 148 1.49 -42.37 -0.06
C ARG A 148 0.96 -41.55 -1.22
N ARG A 149 1.82 -40.70 -1.75
CA ARG A 149 1.45 -39.79 -2.82
C ARG A 149 1.33 -40.56 -4.13
N ARG A 150 0.12 -40.62 -4.68
CA ARG A 150 -0.12 -41.26 -5.98
C ARG A 150 0.26 -40.31 -7.10
N ILE A 151 1.20 -40.73 -7.94
CA ILE A 151 1.75 -39.97 -9.05
C ILE A 151 1.62 -40.76 -10.34
N THR A 152 1.44 -40.07 -11.46
CA THR A 152 1.31 -40.68 -12.78
C THR A 152 2.02 -39.81 -13.80
N GLY A 153 2.39 -40.39 -14.94
CA GLY A 153 3.03 -39.66 -16.04
C GLY A 153 4.49 -40.03 -16.23
N ALA A 154 5.03 -39.58 -17.36
CA ALA A 154 6.36 -39.95 -17.81
C ALA A 154 7.44 -39.09 -17.13
N TYR A 155 7.08 -37.84 -16.83
CA TYR A 155 7.85 -36.91 -16.03
C TYR A 155 7.12 -36.66 -14.73
N VAL A 156 7.79 -36.94 -13.63
CA VAL A 156 7.36 -36.57 -12.29
C VAL A 156 8.48 -35.78 -11.66
N GLU A 157 8.14 -34.63 -11.10
CA GLU A 157 8.97 -33.93 -10.15
C GLU A 157 8.11 -33.59 -8.94
N ASP A 158 8.44 -34.19 -7.82
CA ASP A 158 7.64 -34.10 -6.63
C ASP A 158 8.52 -33.90 -5.40
N ILE A 159 8.20 -32.84 -4.64
CA ILE A 159 8.96 -32.43 -3.46
C ILE A 159 8.14 -32.73 -2.22
N SER A 160 8.80 -33.22 -1.17
CA SER A 160 8.24 -33.37 0.17
C SER A 160 9.35 -33.26 1.20
N TYR A 161 9.02 -33.32 2.50
CA TYR A 161 9.98 -33.12 3.58
C TYR A 161 9.85 -34.23 4.61
N ASN A 162 10.96 -34.87 4.95
CA ASN A 162 10.99 -35.98 5.89
C ASN A 162 11.25 -35.53 7.34
N GLY A 163 11.24 -34.22 7.62
CA GLY A 163 11.54 -33.66 8.95
C GLY A 163 10.62 -34.18 10.06
N LYS A 164 9.31 -34.20 9.80
CA LYS A 164 8.28 -34.70 10.74
C LYS A 164 7.78 -36.11 10.36
N ALA A 165 8.49 -36.82 9.48
CA ALA A 165 8.09 -38.16 9.08
C ALA A 165 8.26 -39.18 10.22
N GLY A 166 7.26 -40.05 10.39
CA GLY A 166 7.17 -41.11 11.39
C GLY A 166 7.66 -42.46 10.89
N LYS A 167 7.70 -43.44 11.81
CA LYS A 167 8.12 -44.81 11.55
C LYS A 167 6.91 -45.71 11.25
N GLU A 168 6.96 -46.45 10.15
CA GLU A 168 5.86 -47.31 9.71
C GLU A 168 6.10 -48.81 9.97
N PRO A 169 5.05 -49.62 10.26
CA PRO A 169 5.19 -51.06 10.52
C PRO A 169 5.80 -51.87 9.37
N TYR A 170 5.74 -51.36 8.13
CA TYR A 170 6.20 -52.04 6.92
C TYR A 170 7.68 -51.76 6.56
N GLU A 171 8.33 -50.78 7.19
CA GLU A 171 9.75 -50.43 6.96
C GLU A 171 10.71 -51.57 7.34
N HIS A 172 10.27 -52.50 8.20
CA HIS A 172 11.04 -53.66 8.65
C HIS A 172 11.21 -54.77 7.61
N THR A 173 10.51 -54.68 6.46
CA THR A 173 10.46 -55.74 5.45
C THR A 173 11.34 -55.50 4.22
N HIS A 174 12.20 -54.47 4.24
CA HIS A 174 13.30 -54.33 3.29
C HIS A 174 14.05 -55.67 3.22
N SER A 175 13.81 -56.44 2.17
CA SER A 175 14.25 -57.82 2.05
C SER A 175 15.76 -57.93 2.28
N THR A 176 16.17 -58.98 2.99
CA THR A 176 17.56 -59.38 3.28
C THR A 176 18.50 -59.07 2.12
N GLY A 177 19.26 -57.98 2.24
CA GLY A 177 20.11 -57.43 1.17
C GLY A 177 20.16 -55.89 1.17
N SER A 178 19.16 -55.22 1.76
CA SER A 178 19.21 -53.78 2.02
C SER A 178 20.31 -53.45 3.04
N ILE A 179 21.06 -52.37 2.80
CA ILE A 179 22.16 -51.84 3.61
C ILE A 179 21.59 -51.23 4.91
N ASN A 180 20.87 -52.03 5.69
CA ASN A 180 20.24 -51.60 6.92
C ASN A 180 21.23 -51.80 8.06
N ARG A 181 22.21 -50.90 8.18
CA ARG A 181 23.08 -50.83 9.36
C ARG A 181 22.36 -50.16 10.54
N SER A 182 21.23 -50.72 10.98
CA SER A 182 20.88 -50.93 12.39
C SER A 182 19.40 -51.31 12.51
N THR A 183 19.13 -52.39 13.21
CA THR A 183 17.78 -52.92 13.42
C THR A 183 16.95 -52.11 14.44
N ASN A 184 17.37 -50.92 14.89
CA ASN A 184 16.86 -50.31 16.13
C ASN A 184 16.65 -48.77 16.19
N ALA A 185 16.64 -47.99 15.09
CA ALA A 185 16.35 -46.53 15.13
C ALA A 185 15.56 -46.03 13.89
N PRO A 186 14.87 -44.86 13.94
CA PRO A 186 13.61 -44.61 13.23
C PRO A 186 13.77 -44.38 11.71
N GLY A 187 13.01 -45.14 10.92
CA GLY A 187 12.71 -44.83 9.52
C GLY A 187 11.79 -43.62 9.47
N LYS A 188 12.09 -42.73 8.54
CA LYS A 188 11.35 -41.51 8.22
C LYS A 188 11.03 -41.55 6.73
N SER A 189 10.42 -42.66 6.28
CA SER A 189 10.20 -42.93 4.87
C SER A 189 9.10 -42.04 4.32
N LEU A 190 9.40 -41.30 3.25
CA LEU A 190 8.36 -40.70 2.41
C LEU A 190 7.94 -41.69 1.32
N TRP A 191 6.64 -41.78 1.05
CA TRP A 191 6.09 -42.79 0.15
C TRP A 191 5.40 -42.20 -1.08
N TRP A 192 5.67 -42.82 -2.22
CA TRP A 192 4.98 -42.57 -3.49
C TRP A 192 4.49 -43.87 -4.14
N GLU A 193 3.44 -43.76 -4.93
CA GLU A 193 2.93 -44.82 -5.80
C GLU A 193 2.85 -44.28 -7.22
N TRP A 194 3.78 -44.72 -8.07
CA TRP A 194 3.90 -44.30 -9.47
C TRP A 194 3.27 -45.30 -10.41
N THR A 195 2.30 -44.84 -11.22
CA THR A 195 1.78 -45.62 -12.35
C THR A 195 2.48 -45.17 -13.63
N ALA A 196 3.30 -46.06 -14.20
CA ALA A 196 4.06 -45.76 -15.40
C ALA A 196 3.13 -45.64 -16.62
N PRO A 197 3.27 -44.61 -17.47
CA PRO A 197 2.32 -44.36 -18.55
C PRO A 197 2.56 -45.24 -19.78
N ALA A 198 3.80 -45.70 -19.99
CA ALA A 198 4.20 -46.46 -21.17
C ALA A 198 5.44 -47.32 -20.90
N PRO A 199 5.62 -48.44 -21.62
CA PRO A 199 6.86 -49.21 -21.60
C PRO A 199 8.07 -48.37 -22.00
N GLY A 200 9.21 -48.63 -21.38
CA GLY A 200 10.46 -47.89 -21.61
C GLY A 200 11.36 -47.88 -20.39
N THR A 201 12.55 -47.29 -20.53
CA THR A 201 13.47 -47.07 -19.41
C THR A 201 13.22 -45.69 -18.83
N TYR A 202 13.00 -45.63 -17.51
CA TYR A 202 12.83 -44.39 -16.76
C TYR A 202 13.96 -44.25 -15.74
N LEU A 203 14.47 -43.04 -15.59
CA LEU A 203 15.35 -42.65 -14.51
C LEU A 203 14.49 -42.24 -13.31
N VAL A 204 14.71 -42.89 -12.17
CA VAL A 204 14.15 -42.49 -10.87
C VAL A 204 15.30 -41.94 -10.04
N SER A 205 15.16 -40.72 -9.55
CA SER A 205 16.21 -40.02 -8.83
C SER A 205 15.67 -39.26 -7.64
N THR A 206 16.52 -39.04 -6.65
CA THR A 206 16.22 -38.14 -5.53
C THR A 206 16.98 -36.82 -5.61
N PHE A 207 17.50 -36.45 -6.79
CA PHE A 207 18.32 -35.25 -6.95
C PHE A 207 17.46 -34.05 -7.44
N PRO A 208 17.69 -32.81 -6.96
CA PRO A 208 18.50 -32.44 -5.79
C PRO A 208 17.65 -32.55 -4.52
N SER A 209 18.08 -33.36 -3.55
CA SER A 209 17.57 -33.28 -2.17
C SER A 209 18.51 -32.40 -1.35
N SER A 210 18.05 -31.88 -0.21
CA SER A 210 18.91 -31.12 0.72
C SER A 210 19.59 -31.99 1.78
N CYS A 211 19.33 -33.30 1.75
CA CYS A 211 19.97 -34.29 2.59
C CYS A 211 20.26 -35.57 1.80
N HIS A 212 21.21 -36.36 2.29
CA HIS A 212 21.52 -37.66 1.72
C HIS A 212 20.31 -38.58 1.84
N THR A 213 20.08 -39.42 0.83
CA THR A 213 18.87 -40.22 0.75
C THR A 213 19.17 -41.70 0.57
N VAL A 214 18.19 -42.54 0.86
CA VAL A 214 18.16 -43.94 0.44
C VAL A 214 16.91 -44.13 -0.42
N LEU A 215 17.12 -44.51 -1.68
CA LEU A 215 16.04 -44.70 -2.65
C LEU A 215 15.74 -46.19 -2.82
N SER A 216 14.51 -46.58 -2.52
CA SER A 216 14.00 -47.95 -2.71
C SER A 216 12.83 -47.96 -3.69
N VAL A 217 12.92 -48.79 -4.74
CA VAL A 217 11.85 -48.94 -5.76
C VAL A 217 11.35 -50.38 -5.79
N TYR A 218 10.03 -50.54 -5.68
CA TYR A 218 9.33 -51.82 -5.66
C TYR A 218 8.34 -51.92 -6.81
N ARG A 219 8.27 -53.05 -7.50
CA ARG A 219 7.17 -53.33 -8.46
C ARG A 219 5.97 -53.84 -7.66
N ALA A 220 4.79 -53.26 -7.85
CA ALA A 220 3.61 -53.64 -7.10
C ALA A 220 3.12 -55.05 -7.51
N SER A 221 3.02 -55.95 -6.54
CA SER A 221 2.34 -57.25 -6.66
C SER A 221 1.47 -57.51 -5.42
N GLY A 222 0.27 -56.93 -5.39
CA GLY A 222 -0.61 -56.99 -4.22
C GLY A 222 -0.25 -55.97 -3.13
N PRO A 223 -0.82 -56.06 -1.91
CA PRO A 223 -0.64 -55.06 -0.85
C PRO A 223 0.72 -55.10 -0.14
N LEU A 224 1.55 -56.12 -0.41
CA LEU A 224 2.85 -56.32 0.23
C LEU A 224 4.02 -55.82 -0.65
N LEU A 225 5.11 -55.37 -0.02
CA LEU A 225 6.35 -54.93 -0.66
C LEU A 225 7.28 -56.12 -0.97
N THR A 226 6.86 -57.03 -1.86
CA THR A 226 7.57 -58.31 -2.06
C THR A 226 8.51 -58.36 -3.26
N ASN A 227 8.41 -57.41 -4.20
CA ASN A 227 9.21 -57.39 -5.43
C ASN A 227 10.08 -56.14 -5.50
N LEU A 228 11.20 -56.16 -4.77
CA LEU A 228 12.20 -55.11 -4.84
C LEU A 228 12.83 -55.09 -6.24
N VAL A 229 12.77 -53.92 -6.90
CA VAL A 229 13.42 -53.70 -8.20
C VAL A 229 14.87 -53.32 -7.99
N LYS A 230 15.13 -52.32 -7.12
CA LYS A 230 16.47 -51.84 -6.78
C LYS A 230 16.44 -50.99 -5.51
N VAL A 231 17.53 -51.01 -4.74
CA VAL A 231 17.85 -50.06 -3.67
C VAL A 231 19.18 -49.40 -4.02
N VAL A 232 19.26 -48.08 -3.87
CA VAL A 232 20.52 -47.32 -4.01
C VAL A 232 20.62 -46.38 -2.81
N SER A 233 21.83 -46.29 -2.25
CA SER A 233 22.18 -45.41 -1.13
C SER A 233 23.42 -44.62 -1.53
N ASP A 234 23.48 -43.35 -1.15
CA ASP A 234 24.61 -42.45 -1.41
C ASP A 234 25.67 -42.47 -0.27
N THR A 235 25.49 -43.33 0.74
CA THR A 235 26.35 -43.40 1.94
C THR A 235 27.63 -44.24 1.82
N GLU A 236 28.14 -44.51 0.61
CA GLU A 236 29.37 -45.31 0.45
C GLU A 236 30.64 -44.46 0.35
N VAL A 237 30.93 -43.56 1.31
CA VAL A 237 32.24 -42.87 1.33
C VAL A 237 32.71 -42.50 2.73
N TRP A 238 33.14 -43.48 3.54
CA TRP A 238 34.17 -43.20 4.53
C TRP A 238 35.13 -44.39 4.58
N TRP A 239 36.40 -44.12 4.20
CA TRP A 239 37.58 -45.00 4.20
C TRP A 239 37.89 -45.80 2.92
N GLY A 240 38.29 -45.06 1.88
CA GLY A 240 39.41 -45.45 1.02
C GLY A 240 39.05 -45.96 -0.38
N GLY A 241 39.07 -45.05 -1.35
CA GLY A 241 39.27 -45.37 -2.76
C GLY A 241 38.07 -45.17 -3.68
N ASP A 242 37.47 -43.97 -3.68
CA ASP A 242 37.06 -43.21 -4.87
C ASP A 242 36.53 -41.83 -4.41
N ILE A 243 36.73 -40.80 -5.22
CA ILE A 243 36.59 -39.38 -4.88
C ILE A 243 35.10 -39.02 -4.75
N SER A 244 34.62 -38.73 -3.53
CA SER A 244 33.37 -38.00 -3.32
C SER A 244 33.58 -36.53 -3.71
N ILE A 245 32.90 -36.07 -4.75
CA ILE A 245 32.61 -34.66 -4.93
C ILE A 245 31.09 -34.57 -4.91
N ASP A 246 30.56 -34.21 -3.74
CA ASP A 246 29.21 -33.75 -3.43
C ASP A 246 28.09 -34.17 -4.40
N ARG A 247 27.09 -34.92 -3.92
CA ARG A 247 25.72 -34.38 -3.78
C ARG A 247 24.66 -35.38 -3.30
N PHE A 248 23.76 -34.82 -2.49
CA PHE A 248 22.61 -35.37 -1.78
C PHE A 248 21.53 -36.02 -2.68
N GLY A 249 21.79 -37.19 -3.28
CA GLY A 249 20.73 -37.94 -3.95
C GLY A 249 21.17 -39.16 -4.76
N ASN A 250 20.20 -40.02 -5.05
CA ASN A 250 20.37 -41.28 -5.76
C ASN A 250 19.83 -41.22 -7.19
N LEU A 251 20.28 -42.13 -8.05
CA LEU A 251 19.79 -42.30 -9.42
C LEU A 251 19.72 -43.80 -9.78
N VAL A 252 18.60 -44.22 -10.36
CA VAL A 252 18.39 -45.60 -10.81
C VAL A 252 17.59 -45.67 -12.10
N ALA A 253 17.97 -46.56 -13.01
CA ALA A 253 17.17 -46.89 -14.18
C ALA A 253 16.16 -48.01 -13.85
N VAL A 254 14.90 -47.79 -14.22
CA VAL A 254 13.77 -48.73 -14.05
C VAL A 254 13.19 -49.04 -15.43
N THR A 255 13.22 -50.32 -15.82
CA THR A 255 12.60 -50.79 -17.05
C THR A 255 11.12 -51.11 -16.81
N VAL A 256 10.25 -50.37 -17.48
CA VAL A 256 8.80 -50.58 -17.49
C VAL A 256 8.42 -51.45 -18.67
N THR A 257 7.68 -52.53 -18.41
CA THR A 257 7.32 -53.51 -19.46
C THR A 257 5.89 -53.36 -19.96
N THR A 258 4.98 -52.84 -19.13
CA THR A 258 3.55 -52.69 -19.46
C THR A 258 3.03 -51.33 -18.99
N THR A 259 1.97 -50.83 -19.63
CA THR A 259 1.28 -49.57 -19.28
C THR A 259 0.50 -49.62 -17.96
N SER A 260 0.47 -50.77 -17.29
CA SER A 260 -0.23 -51.00 -16.02
C SER A 260 0.72 -51.28 -14.86
N ASP A 261 2.03 -51.21 -15.09
CA ASP A 261 3.01 -51.41 -14.03
C ASP A 261 2.92 -50.26 -13.01
N VAL A 262 2.63 -50.62 -11.76
CA VAL A 262 2.64 -49.72 -10.63
C VAL A 262 3.92 -49.96 -9.83
N TYR A 263 4.61 -48.89 -9.48
CA TYR A 263 5.80 -48.91 -8.64
C TYR A 263 5.54 -48.17 -7.34
N ARG A 264 6.05 -48.72 -6.24
CA ARG A 264 6.05 -48.05 -4.93
C ARG A 264 7.47 -47.59 -4.67
N ILE A 265 7.61 -46.33 -4.28
CA ILE A 265 8.90 -45.69 -4.09
C ILE A 265 8.94 -45.21 -2.65
N ALA A 266 9.96 -45.64 -1.92
CA ALA A 266 10.28 -45.14 -0.59
C ALA A 266 11.57 -44.35 -0.68
N VAL A 267 11.58 -43.16 -0.09
CA VAL A 267 12.79 -42.36 0.08
C VAL A 267 12.99 -42.07 1.55
N ASP A 268 14.07 -42.61 2.10
CA ASP A 268 14.52 -42.36 3.45
C ASP A 268 15.61 -41.29 3.47
N GLY A 269 15.78 -40.62 4.61
CA GLY A 269 17.01 -39.91 4.90
C GLY A 269 18.13 -40.90 5.22
N ALA A 270 19.33 -40.64 4.71
CA ALA A 270 20.50 -41.45 5.01
C ALA A 270 20.80 -41.46 6.51
N GLN A 271 21.26 -42.62 7.00
CA GLN A 271 21.65 -42.80 8.38
C GLN A 271 23.17 -42.71 8.54
N TRP A 272 23.58 -42.05 9.62
CA TRP A 272 24.96 -42.10 10.12
C TRP A 272 24.96 -42.40 11.62
N VAL A 273 26.01 -43.06 12.08
CA VAL A 273 26.19 -43.38 13.49
C VAL A 273 27.23 -42.42 14.06
N ASP A 274 26.81 -41.61 15.02
CA ASP A 274 27.72 -40.76 15.79
C ASP A 274 27.68 -41.19 17.26
N GLN A 275 28.84 -41.53 17.82
CA GLN A 275 29.02 -42.00 19.20
C GLN A 275 28.01 -43.09 19.67
N GLY A 276 27.58 -43.98 18.77
CA GLY A 276 26.62 -45.05 19.09
C GLY A 276 25.14 -44.65 19.03
N VAL A 277 24.85 -43.39 18.68
CA VAL A 277 23.51 -42.89 18.36
C VAL A 277 23.32 -42.92 16.84
N THR A 278 22.23 -43.54 16.38
CA THR A 278 21.87 -43.51 14.95
C THR A 278 21.06 -42.24 14.70
N ASN A 279 21.59 -41.37 13.85
CA ASN A 279 20.92 -40.15 13.43
C ASN A 279 20.42 -40.34 11.98
N THR A 280 19.17 -39.96 11.73
CA THR A 280 18.58 -39.96 10.37
C THR A 280 18.62 -38.54 9.84
N GLN A 281 19.21 -38.33 8.66
CA GLN A 281 19.21 -37.01 8.03
C GLN A 281 17.79 -36.61 7.60
N SER A 282 17.49 -35.33 7.71
CA SER A 282 16.21 -34.79 7.28
C SER A 282 16.37 -33.47 6.54
N GLY A 283 15.41 -33.21 5.66
CA GLY A 283 15.40 -32.04 4.79
C GLY A 283 14.35 -32.18 3.70
N GLN A 284 14.52 -31.39 2.64
CA GLN A 284 13.76 -31.47 1.42
C GLN A 284 14.17 -32.71 0.63
N ILE A 285 13.20 -33.54 0.28
CA ILE A 285 13.34 -34.70 -0.59
C ILE A 285 12.67 -34.41 -1.92
N THR A 286 13.44 -34.50 -3.00
CA THR A 286 12.94 -34.31 -4.36
C THR A 286 12.90 -35.64 -5.08
N LEU A 287 11.71 -36.22 -5.31
CA LEU A 287 11.54 -37.39 -6.18
C LEU A 287 11.38 -36.94 -7.64
N ARG A 288 12.27 -37.42 -8.51
CA ARG A 288 12.19 -37.24 -9.96
C ARG A 288 12.04 -38.57 -10.68
N ILE A 289 11.16 -38.59 -11.65
CA ILE A 289 11.00 -39.69 -12.60
C ILE A 289 10.98 -39.07 -13.99
N GLN A 290 11.80 -39.56 -14.91
CA GLN A 290 11.80 -39.11 -16.30
C GLN A 290 12.14 -40.26 -17.24
N PRO A 291 11.69 -40.24 -18.51
CA PRO A 291 12.19 -41.19 -19.50
C PRO A 291 13.69 -40.98 -19.68
N HIS A 292 14.42 -42.06 -19.93
CA HIS A 292 15.83 -41.96 -20.29
C HIS A 292 15.94 -41.26 -21.65
N ASN A 293 16.82 -40.27 -21.77
CA ASN A 293 17.01 -39.46 -22.96
C ASN A 293 18.43 -39.49 -23.47
N ASP A 294 18.94 -40.72 -23.48
CA ASP A 294 20.35 -41.04 -23.70
C ASP A 294 20.83 -40.69 -25.10
N ASN A 295 19.91 -40.73 -26.06
CA ASN A 295 20.26 -40.58 -27.46
C ASN A 295 19.24 -39.79 -28.25
N LEU A 296 19.65 -39.45 -29.47
CA LEU A 296 18.85 -38.67 -30.40
C LEU A 296 17.46 -39.29 -30.68
N ALA A 297 17.36 -40.63 -30.74
CA ALA A 297 16.09 -41.31 -30.94
C ALA A 297 15.17 -41.19 -29.71
N GLN A 298 15.77 -41.11 -28.52
CA GLN A 298 15.11 -40.89 -27.23
C GLN A 298 14.97 -39.40 -26.87
N ALA A 299 15.35 -38.48 -27.76
CA ALA A 299 15.32 -37.04 -27.47
C ALA A 299 13.92 -36.59 -27.02
N LEU A 300 13.88 -35.99 -25.83
CA LEU A 300 12.64 -35.63 -25.16
C LEU A 300 12.03 -34.38 -25.80
N PRO A 301 10.72 -34.39 -26.11
CA PRO A 301 10.06 -33.24 -26.69
C PRO A 301 9.94 -32.09 -25.68
N LEU A 302 10.24 -30.89 -26.15
CA LEU A 302 10.04 -29.62 -25.46
C LEU A 302 9.06 -28.75 -26.25
N SER A 303 8.29 -27.94 -25.54
CA SER A 303 7.28 -27.06 -26.13
C SER A 303 7.17 -25.75 -25.36
N GLY A 304 6.88 -24.66 -26.06
CA GLY A 304 6.73 -23.32 -25.46
C GLY A 304 7.88 -22.38 -25.84
N ALA A 305 7.65 -21.08 -25.60
CA ALA A 305 8.63 -20.03 -25.89
C ALA A 305 9.61 -19.83 -24.72
N VAL A 306 9.14 -20.15 -23.51
CA VAL A 306 9.91 -20.26 -22.29
C VAL A 306 9.84 -21.73 -21.88
N VAL A 307 10.98 -22.39 -21.77
CA VAL A 307 11.11 -23.81 -21.44
C VAL A 307 12.07 -23.94 -20.28
N THR A 308 11.65 -24.69 -19.25
CA THR A 308 12.55 -25.27 -18.27
C THR A 308 12.44 -26.78 -18.40
N ALA A 309 13.57 -27.44 -18.63
CA ALA A 309 13.67 -28.88 -18.65
C ALA A 309 14.81 -29.34 -17.75
N THR A 310 14.75 -30.59 -17.33
CA THR A 310 15.78 -31.16 -16.46
C THR A 310 16.23 -32.49 -17.01
N GLY A 311 17.51 -32.79 -16.79
CA GLY A 311 18.18 -33.96 -17.34
C GLY A 311 19.15 -34.55 -16.33
N MET A 312 19.51 -35.81 -16.54
CA MET A 312 20.47 -36.52 -15.71
C MET A 312 21.38 -37.35 -16.61
N ASN A 313 22.66 -37.01 -16.63
CA ASN A 313 23.64 -37.72 -17.46
C ASN A 313 24.41 -38.81 -16.71
N GLY A 314 24.13 -39.05 -15.42
CA GLY A 314 24.85 -40.04 -14.62
C GLY A 314 24.79 -41.48 -15.13
N LEU A 315 23.74 -41.84 -15.86
CA LEU A 315 23.57 -43.15 -16.50
C LEU A 315 23.52 -43.06 -18.04
N ALA A 316 23.82 -41.89 -18.60
CA ALA A 316 23.88 -41.72 -20.04
C ALA A 316 25.14 -42.39 -20.63
N THR A 317 25.06 -42.76 -21.90
CA THR A 317 26.06 -43.46 -22.68
C THR A 317 26.58 -42.57 -23.82
N GLU A 318 27.62 -43.06 -24.48
CA GLU A 318 28.25 -42.40 -25.63
C GLU A 318 27.56 -42.88 -26.92
N GLU A 319 27.06 -41.96 -27.75
CA GLU A 319 26.25 -42.30 -28.92
C GLU A 319 26.97 -42.12 -30.27
N GLU A 320 26.59 -42.94 -31.27
CA GLU A 320 27.17 -42.90 -32.62
C GLU A 320 26.72 -41.64 -33.38
N GLY A 321 27.63 -40.69 -33.63
CA GLY A 321 27.33 -39.44 -34.36
C GLY A 321 27.55 -38.14 -33.58
N GLU A 322 28.00 -38.19 -32.33
CA GLU A 322 28.57 -37.03 -31.62
C GLU A 322 29.87 -36.57 -32.30
N VAL A 323 29.87 -35.43 -33.03
CA VAL A 323 31.02 -35.04 -33.88
C VAL A 323 32.01 -34.18 -33.14
N ASN A 324 33.20 -34.72 -32.89
CA ASN A 324 34.38 -34.60 -33.77
C ASN A 324 35.56 -35.30 -33.07
N LYS A 325 35.70 -36.62 -33.28
CA LYS A 325 36.75 -37.44 -32.65
C LYS A 325 38.04 -37.56 -33.48
N THR A 326 38.19 -36.90 -34.65
CA THR A 326 39.28 -37.29 -35.58
C THR A 326 39.96 -36.24 -36.49
N ASN A 327 39.63 -34.94 -36.52
CA ASN A 327 40.25 -34.01 -37.48
C ASN A 327 40.94 -32.76 -36.90
N ALA A 328 41.61 -32.88 -35.74
CA ALA A 328 42.64 -31.92 -35.36
C ALA A 328 43.94 -32.26 -36.09
N THR A 329 44.26 -31.51 -37.15
CA THR A 329 45.58 -31.57 -37.80
C THR A 329 46.66 -31.18 -36.78
N GLN A 330 47.84 -31.79 -36.94
CA GLN A 330 48.93 -31.92 -35.97
C GLN A 330 49.59 -30.61 -35.46
N ASP A 331 49.08 -29.43 -35.84
CA ASP A 331 49.62 -28.11 -35.48
C ASP A 331 48.72 -27.30 -34.52
N ASP A 332 47.67 -27.92 -33.95
CA ASP A 332 46.87 -27.32 -32.88
C ASP A 332 47.52 -27.57 -31.50
N PRO A 333 47.93 -26.51 -30.75
CA PRO A 333 48.54 -26.65 -29.42
C PRO A 333 47.64 -27.28 -28.35
N PHE A 334 46.37 -27.58 -28.67
CA PHE A 334 45.41 -28.24 -27.77
C PHE A 334 45.10 -29.70 -28.13
N ASN A 335 45.86 -30.30 -29.04
CA ASN A 335 45.66 -31.68 -29.49
C ASN A 335 46.23 -32.72 -28.53
N THR A 336 45.52 -33.03 -27.44
CA THR A 336 45.56 -34.35 -26.78
C THR A 336 44.26 -34.62 -25.99
N ARG A 337 43.49 -35.66 -26.39
CA ARG A 337 42.92 -36.71 -25.51
C ARG A 337 41.64 -36.54 -24.64
N TYR A 338 40.67 -35.66 -24.91
CA TYR A 338 39.53 -35.49 -23.97
C TYR A 338 38.18 -35.23 -24.67
N PHE A 339 37.23 -36.17 -24.55
CA PHE A 339 35.91 -36.08 -25.19
C PHE A 339 34.76 -36.50 -24.26
N PRO A 340 33.59 -35.84 -24.36
CA PRO A 340 32.36 -36.18 -23.64
C PRO A 340 31.92 -37.63 -23.85
N LYS A 341 31.26 -38.25 -22.85
CA LYS A 341 30.89 -39.68 -22.83
C LYS A 341 29.44 -39.96 -22.42
N ARG A 342 28.65 -38.93 -22.07
CA ARG A 342 27.37 -39.06 -21.36
C ARG A 342 26.42 -37.94 -21.78
N SER A 343 26.03 -37.89 -23.05
CA SER A 343 25.17 -36.83 -23.57
C SER A 343 23.69 -37.13 -23.32
N VAL A 344 22.91 -36.10 -22.98
CA VAL A 344 21.45 -36.19 -22.91
C VAL A 344 20.79 -35.26 -23.91
N TRP A 345 19.64 -35.69 -24.44
CA TRP A 345 19.05 -35.11 -25.63
C TRP A 345 17.61 -34.62 -25.45
N TRP A 346 17.32 -33.46 -26.02
CA TRP A 346 15.97 -32.91 -26.19
C TRP A 346 15.71 -32.52 -27.63
N LYS A 347 14.44 -32.35 -27.98
CA LYS A 347 14.01 -31.77 -29.26
C LYS A 347 12.94 -30.72 -29.01
N TRP A 348 13.09 -29.57 -29.64
CA TRP A 348 12.24 -28.41 -29.45
C TRP A 348 11.82 -27.83 -30.79
N THR A 349 10.57 -27.40 -30.90
CA THR A 349 10.07 -26.63 -32.04
C THR A 349 9.58 -25.28 -31.53
N PRO A 350 10.13 -24.16 -32.00
CA PRO A 350 9.72 -22.83 -31.56
C PRO A 350 8.22 -22.61 -31.80
N PRO A 351 7.49 -22.03 -30.84
CA PRO A 351 6.08 -21.69 -31.06
C PRO A 351 5.91 -20.44 -31.95
N ALA A 352 6.95 -19.60 -32.06
CA ALA A 352 6.99 -18.42 -32.92
C ALA A 352 8.37 -18.28 -33.58
N ASN A 353 8.42 -17.57 -34.70
CA ASN A 353 9.70 -17.18 -35.28
C ASN A 353 10.32 -16.09 -34.41
N GLY A 354 11.61 -16.16 -34.10
CA GLY A 354 12.24 -15.16 -33.25
C GLY A 354 13.65 -15.54 -32.80
N ASN A 355 14.22 -14.71 -31.94
CA ASN A 355 15.50 -14.95 -31.30
C ASN A 355 15.27 -15.59 -29.92
N TYR A 356 16.02 -16.63 -29.63
CA TYR A 356 15.93 -17.38 -28.38
C TYR A 356 17.31 -17.57 -27.79
N LEU A 357 17.34 -17.85 -26.50
CA LEU A 357 18.52 -18.15 -25.72
C LEU A 357 18.37 -19.56 -25.16
N VAL A 358 19.31 -20.45 -25.47
CA VAL A 358 19.38 -21.78 -24.86
C VAL A 358 20.49 -21.77 -23.82
N THR A 359 20.22 -22.20 -22.60
CA THR A 359 21.18 -22.12 -21.49
C THR A 359 21.12 -23.37 -20.61
N THR A 360 22.24 -23.69 -19.98
CA THR A 360 22.32 -24.71 -18.92
C THR A 360 22.49 -24.09 -17.53
N TYR A 361 22.14 -22.80 -17.37
CA TYR A 361 22.24 -22.09 -16.10
C TYR A 361 21.49 -22.80 -14.96
N GLY A 362 22.15 -22.93 -13.81
CA GLY A 362 21.65 -23.70 -12.66
C GLY A 362 21.90 -25.20 -12.74
N SER A 363 22.68 -25.68 -13.72
CA SER A 363 23.22 -27.04 -13.69
C SER A 363 24.28 -27.17 -12.60
N TYR A 364 24.41 -28.37 -12.06
CA TYR A 364 25.26 -28.64 -10.89
C TYR A 364 26.73 -28.88 -11.28
N PHE A 365 27.03 -29.03 -12.56
CA PHE A 365 28.38 -29.23 -13.05
C PHE A 365 28.57 -28.41 -14.32
N ASN A 366 29.83 -28.25 -14.69
CA ASN A 366 30.21 -27.53 -15.90
C ASN A 366 29.64 -28.30 -17.09
N THR A 367 28.90 -27.61 -17.97
CA THR A 367 28.14 -28.27 -19.04
C THR A 367 28.63 -27.83 -20.41
N PHE A 368 28.58 -28.76 -21.36
CA PHE A 368 28.72 -28.51 -22.78
C PHE A 368 27.33 -28.54 -23.43
N LEU A 369 26.97 -27.49 -24.17
CA LEU A 369 25.64 -27.33 -24.79
C LEU A 369 25.78 -27.25 -26.32
N GLY A 370 25.00 -28.06 -27.04
CA GLY A 370 24.89 -28.04 -28.49
C GLY A 370 23.45 -27.91 -28.97
N VAL A 371 23.23 -27.17 -30.06
CA VAL A 371 21.91 -27.02 -30.72
C VAL A 371 22.05 -27.38 -32.21
N LEU A 372 21.22 -28.29 -32.71
CA LEU A 372 21.30 -28.89 -34.05
C LEU A 372 19.95 -28.78 -34.79
N THR A 373 19.96 -28.73 -36.13
CA THR A 373 18.73 -28.62 -36.97
C THR A 373 18.41 -29.86 -37.80
N ASN A 374 19.25 -30.89 -37.79
CA ASN A 374 19.03 -32.13 -38.53
C ASN A 374 19.55 -33.36 -37.77
N ALA A 375 18.84 -34.48 -37.88
CA ALA A 375 19.12 -35.72 -37.15
C ALA A 375 20.15 -36.66 -37.82
N GLN A 376 20.62 -36.31 -39.03
CA GLN A 376 21.35 -37.22 -39.94
C GLN A 376 22.65 -36.61 -40.51
N ASN A 377 23.07 -35.45 -40.03
CA ASN A 377 24.36 -34.88 -40.39
C ASN A 377 25.22 -34.79 -39.15
N PRO A 378 26.55 -35.02 -39.27
CA PRO A 378 27.45 -34.65 -38.21
C PRO A 378 27.14 -33.20 -37.76
N PRO A 379 26.98 -32.88 -36.45
CA PRO A 379 26.71 -31.54 -35.96
C PRO A 379 27.43 -30.48 -36.78
N VAL A 380 26.67 -29.70 -37.53
CA VAL A 380 27.12 -28.38 -37.93
C VAL A 380 27.07 -27.59 -36.63
N ILE A 381 28.22 -27.54 -35.93
CA ILE A 381 28.44 -26.72 -34.74
C ILE A 381 28.31 -25.26 -35.21
N SER A 382 27.09 -24.74 -35.30
CA SER A 382 26.87 -23.33 -35.58
C SER A 382 27.15 -22.55 -34.31
N GLY A 383 28.42 -22.16 -34.18
CA GLY A 383 28.93 -21.38 -33.06
C GLY A 383 29.76 -22.22 -32.13
N LEU A 384 31.05 -22.40 -32.46
CA LEU A 384 32.08 -22.48 -31.42
C LEU A 384 32.10 -21.13 -30.68
N GLY A 385 31.10 -20.88 -29.86
CA GLY A 385 31.31 -20.10 -28.66
C GLY A 385 31.71 -21.12 -27.61
N TRP A 386 33.02 -21.39 -27.48
CA TRP A 386 33.50 -21.79 -26.18
C TRP A 386 32.86 -20.81 -25.18
N ALA A 387 32.25 -21.33 -24.11
CA ALA A 387 32.00 -20.49 -22.95
C ALA A 387 33.39 -20.07 -22.46
N VAL A 388 33.92 -18.99 -23.05
CA VAL A 388 34.99 -18.22 -22.45
C VAL A 388 34.32 -17.53 -21.27
N GLY A 389 34.31 -18.19 -20.11
CA GLY A 389 34.44 -17.44 -18.87
C GLY A 389 35.78 -16.71 -18.96
N PRO A 390 35.85 -15.40 -18.71
CA PRO A 390 37.12 -14.70 -18.71
C PRO A 390 37.79 -14.96 -17.35
N ASP A 391 38.38 -16.14 -17.15
CA ASP A 391 39.66 -16.23 -16.42
C ASP A 391 40.29 -17.62 -16.62
N THR A 392 41.51 -17.63 -17.15
CA THR A 392 42.38 -18.81 -17.20
C THR A 392 43.48 -18.73 -16.14
N SER A 393 43.25 -18.08 -14.98
CA SER A 393 44.34 -17.84 -14.03
C SER A 393 44.05 -17.73 -12.53
N ASP A 394 42.91 -18.17 -12.00
CA ASP A 394 42.81 -18.31 -10.54
C ASP A 394 42.08 -19.59 -10.07
N ASP A 395 42.79 -20.70 -10.20
CA ASP A 395 42.52 -21.92 -9.46
C ASP A 395 43.15 -21.80 -8.06
N ASN A 396 42.63 -20.90 -7.21
CA ASN A 396 42.90 -20.83 -5.77
C ASN A 396 41.76 -20.16 -4.98
N GLY A 397 40.59 -20.78 -5.02
CA GLY A 397 39.64 -20.74 -3.89
C GLY A 397 38.85 -19.45 -3.69
N ALA A 398 37.75 -19.29 -4.44
CA ALA A 398 36.53 -18.64 -3.95
C ALA A 398 35.29 -19.09 -4.76
N SER A 399 34.31 -19.63 -4.03
CA SER A 399 32.89 -19.93 -4.33
C SER A 399 32.51 -20.77 -5.56
N ALA A 400 31.82 -21.88 -5.26
CA ALA A 400 31.15 -22.78 -6.20
C ALA A 400 30.18 -22.05 -7.15
N PHE A 401 30.04 -22.56 -8.37
CA PHE A 401 29.06 -22.25 -9.44
C PHE A 401 29.51 -21.42 -10.66
N ASP A 402 30.76 -21.53 -11.10
CA ASP A 402 31.15 -21.03 -12.43
C ASP A 402 31.13 -22.10 -13.54
N THR A 403 30.71 -21.66 -14.74
CA THR A 403 30.77 -22.29 -16.09
C THR A 403 29.54 -23.04 -16.64
N THR A 404 28.41 -22.34 -16.72
CA THR A 404 27.21 -22.75 -17.49
C THR A 404 27.33 -22.34 -18.97
N SER A 405 26.78 -23.15 -19.89
CA SER A 405 26.82 -22.87 -21.33
C SER A 405 25.57 -22.14 -21.79
N LEU A 406 25.75 -21.18 -22.70
CA LEU A 406 24.67 -20.38 -23.25
C LEU A 406 24.89 -20.17 -24.75
N VAL A 407 23.86 -20.46 -25.54
CA VAL A 407 23.87 -20.41 -27.00
C VAL A 407 22.71 -19.53 -27.49
N PRO A 408 22.99 -18.38 -28.14
CA PRO A 408 21.95 -17.60 -28.80
C PRO A 408 21.51 -18.31 -30.08
N LEU A 409 20.21 -18.46 -30.25
CA LEU A 409 19.57 -19.02 -31.42
C LEU A 409 18.82 -17.91 -32.15
N ALA A 410 19.52 -17.28 -33.11
CA ALA A 410 18.94 -16.23 -33.94
C ALA A 410 18.03 -16.81 -35.02
N ASN A 411 16.92 -16.13 -35.30
CA ASN A 411 15.98 -16.46 -36.38
C ASN A 411 15.44 -17.91 -36.32
N ALA A 412 15.16 -18.42 -35.13
CA ALA A 412 14.49 -19.71 -34.95
C ALA A 412 13.15 -19.71 -35.70
N ARG A 413 12.74 -20.87 -36.23
CA ARG A 413 11.56 -20.99 -37.10
C ARG A 413 10.59 -22.05 -36.60
N THR A 414 9.30 -21.76 -36.66
CA THR A 414 8.22 -22.65 -36.18
C THR A 414 8.10 -23.97 -36.92
N ASN A 415 8.68 -24.07 -38.12
CA ASN A 415 8.66 -25.28 -38.94
C ASN A 415 9.98 -26.07 -38.89
N GLN A 416 10.89 -25.71 -37.99
CA GLN A 416 12.20 -26.35 -37.83
C GLN A 416 12.29 -26.99 -36.44
N VAL A 417 12.62 -28.27 -36.40
CA VAL A 417 12.96 -28.97 -35.16
C VAL A 417 14.42 -28.70 -34.82
N TYR A 418 14.67 -28.29 -33.58
CA TYR A 418 16.00 -28.12 -33.00
C TYR A 418 16.26 -29.25 -32.01
N TYR A 419 17.37 -29.95 -32.16
CA TYR A 419 17.85 -30.95 -31.19
C TYR A 419 18.85 -30.29 -30.27
N ILE A 420 18.69 -30.48 -28.97
CA ILE A 420 19.52 -29.87 -27.94
C ILE A 420 20.24 -30.98 -27.21
N MET A 421 21.56 -30.92 -27.23
CA MET A 421 22.45 -31.88 -26.58
C MET A 421 23.13 -31.20 -25.40
N VAL A 422 23.14 -31.84 -24.24
CA VAL A 422 23.91 -31.38 -23.08
C VAL A 422 24.79 -32.50 -22.57
N ASP A 423 26.06 -32.20 -22.32
CA ASP A 423 27.05 -33.11 -21.69
C ASP A 423 27.82 -32.37 -20.58
N GLY A 424 28.69 -33.07 -19.86
CA GLY A 424 29.68 -32.49 -18.95
C GLY A 424 30.86 -31.88 -19.69
N ALA A 425 31.20 -30.64 -19.33
CA ALA A 425 32.46 -30.02 -19.68
C ALA A 425 33.59 -30.57 -18.80
N TYR A 426 34.82 -30.51 -19.29
CA TYR A 426 36.01 -31.20 -18.78
C TYR A 426 36.37 -31.00 -17.28
N ASP A 427 36.85 -32.07 -16.64
CA ASP A 427 37.85 -32.06 -15.56
C ASP A 427 38.81 -33.26 -15.78
N VAL A 428 40.12 -33.03 -15.69
CA VAL A 428 41.19 -34.06 -15.81
C VAL A 428 41.03 -35.23 -14.84
N ASN A 429 40.34 -35.01 -13.71
CA ASN A 429 40.34 -35.93 -12.56
C ASN A 429 38.95 -36.41 -12.12
N ALA A 430 37.86 -35.98 -12.77
CA ALA A 430 36.50 -36.34 -12.38
C ALA A 430 35.57 -36.49 -13.60
N GLU A 431 34.74 -37.53 -13.61
CA GLU A 431 33.62 -37.60 -14.55
C GLU A 431 32.55 -36.59 -14.10
N ASN A 432 32.31 -35.53 -14.89
CA ASN A 432 31.28 -34.53 -14.59
C ASN A 432 29.90 -35.04 -14.99
N TYR A 433 29.18 -35.59 -14.01
CA TYR A 433 27.80 -36.04 -14.18
C TYR A 433 26.91 -35.57 -13.03
N GLY A 434 25.61 -35.51 -13.29
CA GLY A 434 24.61 -35.15 -12.30
C GLY A 434 23.39 -34.51 -12.97
N PHE A 435 22.88 -33.47 -12.33
CA PHE A 435 21.69 -32.77 -12.78
C PHE A 435 21.99 -31.62 -13.73
N ILE A 436 21.20 -31.60 -14.79
CA ILE A 436 21.20 -30.58 -15.82
C ILE A 436 19.88 -29.80 -15.68
N LYS A 437 19.97 -28.48 -15.56
CA LYS A 437 18.86 -27.55 -15.79
C LYS A 437 19.04 -26.98 -17.20
N LEU A 438 18.05 -27.21 -18.07
CA LEU A 438 18.01 -26.64 -19.42
C LEU A 438 16.96 -25.53 -19.46
N GLY A 439 17.36 -24.34 -19.89
CA GLY A 439 16.50 -23.19 -20.14
C GLY A 439 16.44 -22.86 -21.64
N ILE A 440 15.24 -22.55 -22.14
CA ILE A 440 15.06 -21.86 -23.42
C ILE A 440 14.19 -20.64 -23.13
N VAL A 441 14.66 -19.43 -23.42
CA VAL A 441 13.90 -18.19 -23.22
C VAL A 441 13.97 -17.31 -24.46
N PRO A 442 13.03 -16.39 -24.71
CA PRO A 442 13.22 -15.35 -25.70
C PRO A 442 14.48 -14.54 -25.39
N ASP A 443 15.27 -14.22 -26.41
CA ASP A 443 16.47 -13.38 -26.22
C ASP A 443 16.07 -11.91 -26.14
N ASN A 444 16.09 -11.36 -24.92
CA ASN A 444 15.62 -10.01 -24.60
C ASN A 444 16.75 -9.05 -24.19
N ASN A 445 17.95 -9.30 -24.71
CA ASN A 445 19.11 -8.42 -24.58
C ASN A 445 18.97 -7.07 -25.30
N MET A 446 17.97 -6.92 -26.17
CA MET A 446 17.68 -5.68 -26.91
C MET A 446 16.27 -5.19 -26.59
N VAL A 447 16.09 -3.88 -26.47
CA VAL A 447 14.77 -3.27 -26.20
C VAL A 447 13.75 -3.58 -27.31
N ALA A 448 14.24 -3.77 -28.53
CA ALA A 448 13.43 -4.19 -29.68
C ALA A 448 12.89 -5.63 -29.54
N ASN A 449 13.60 -6.49 -28.81
CA ASN A 449 13.23 -7.89 -28.56
C ASN A 449 12.71 -8.11 -27.12
N ARG A 450 12.38 -7.03 -26.39
CA ARG A 450 11.91 -7.10 -25.01
C ARG A 450 10.74 -8.09 -24.85
N VAL A 451 10.71 -8.80 -23.74
CA VAL A 451 9.58 -9.69 -23.42
C VAL A 451 8.40 -8.85 -22.94
N MET A 452 7.24 -8.99 -23.60
CA MET A 452 6.02 -8.31 -23.17
C MET A 452 5.33 -9.07 -22.05
N LEU A 453 5.15 -8.40 -20.91
CA LEU A 453 4.41 -8.86 -19.74
C LEU A 453 2.93 -8.48 -19.88
N THR A 454 2.04 -9.37 -19.46
CA THR A 454 0.58 -9.20 -19.59
C THR A 454 -0.13 -9.58 -18.30
N GLY A 455 -1.17 -8.82 -17.96
CA GLY A 455 -1.96 -9.04 -16.74
C GLY A 455 -1.64 -8.01 -15.65
N ASN A 456 -2.37 -8.11 -14.54
CA ASN A 456 -2.12 -7.30 -13.35
C ASN A 456 -0.93 -7.85 -12.56
N ASP A 457 -0.83 -9.17 -12.51
CA ASP A 457 0.26 -9.91 -11.91
C ASP A 457 0.99 -10.70 -12.98
N ALA A 458 2.31 -10.52 -13.07
CA ALA A 458 3.13 -11.24 -14.03
C ALA A 458 4.54 -11.47 -13.50
N THR A 459 5.04 -12.71 -13.65
CA THR A 459 6.44 -13.06 -13.39
C THR A 459 7.09 -13.54 -14.69
N SER A 460 8.31 -13.07 -14.93
CA SER A 460 9.14 -13.51 -16.06
C SER A 460 10.60 -13.59 -15.63
N TYR A 461 11.40 -14.38 -16.34
CA TYR A 461 12.82 -14.50 -16.08
C TYR A 461 13.62 -14.62 -17.39
N SER A 462 14.90 -14.25 -17.33
CA SER A 462 15.86 -14.38 -18.43
C SER A 462 17.30 -14.42 -17.88
N TYR A 463 18.32 -14.48 -18.74
CA TYR A 463 19.72 -14.65 -18.35
C TYR A 463 20.61 -13.58 -18.99
N ASN A 464 21.36 -12.82 -18.18
CA ASN A 464 22.18 -11.70 -18.66
C ASN A 464 23.63 -12.13 -19.02
N GLY A 465 23.98 -13.41 -18.90
CA GLY A 465 25.33 -13.96 -19.10
C GLY A 465 25.97 -13.73 -20.50
N ARG A 466 25.23 -13.23 -21.50
CA ARG A 466 25.78 -12.71 -22.77
C ARG A 466 25.08 -11.43 -23.27
N ALA A 467 24.26 -10.80 -22.44
CA ALA A 467 23.62 -9.55 -22.82
C ALA A 467 24.66 -8.43 -22.91
N ASN A 468 24.49 -7.49 -23.84
CA ASN A 468 25.35 -6.32 -23.97
C ASN A 468 24.45 -5.10 -24.19
N ALA A 469 24.72 -4.02 -23.48
CA ALA A 469 24.01 -2.77 -23.69
C ALA A 469 24.11 -2.29 -25.15
N GLU A 470 22.99 -1.85 -25.69
CA GLU A 470 22.85 -1.27 -27.03
C GLU A 470 23.55 0.10 -27.09
N ASN A 471 23.97 0.49 -28.30
CA ASN A 471 24.60 1.79 -28.48
C ASN A 471 23.60 2.92 -28.12
N ARG A 472 24.01 3.80 -27.19
CA ARG A 472 23.19 4.90 -26.63
C ARG A 472 22.02 4.45 -25.77
N GLU A 473 22.00 3.18 -25.35
CA GLU A 473 21.04 2.70 -24.38
C GLU A 473 21.10 3.57 -23.11
N PRO A 474 19.95 4.05 -22.60
CA PRO A 474 19.92 4.75 -21.34
C PRO A 474 20.14 3.73 -20.22
N LEU A 475 21.01 4.06 -19.27
CA LEU A 475 21.25 3.22 -18.10
C LEU A 475 20.61 3.86 -16.88
N PRO A 476 20.09 3.08 -15.93
CA PRO A 476 19.53 3.67 -14.73
C PRO A 476 20.68 4.25 -13.90
N PRO A 477 20.41 5.23 -13.02
CA PRO A 477 21.47 5.83 -12.21
C PRO A 477 22.29 4.79 -11.43
N ASN A 478 23.58 5.08 -11.24
CA ASN A 478 24.59 4.21 -10.60
C ASN A 478 25.02 2.96 -11.39
N ALA A 479 24.50 2.76 -12.60
CA ALA A 479 24.96 1.70 -13.50
C ALA A 479 26.34 2.03 -14.11
N GLU A 480 27.28 1.08 -14.07
CA GLU A 480 28.56 1.18 -14.78
C GLU A 480 28.38 1.14 -16.31
N ARG A 481 29.31 1.75 -17.07
CA ARG A 481 29.34 1.65 -18.54
C ARG A 481 30.10 0.38 -18.93
N ASP A 482 29.38 -0.74 -19.07
CA ASP A 482 29.71 -1.97 -19.84
C ASP A 482 28.81 -3.13 -19.37
N LEU A 483 27.52 -2.84 -19.22
CA LEU A 483 26.59 -3.72 -18.51
C LEU A 483 25.77 -4.63 -19.42
N ARG A 484 25.29 -5.71 -18.80
CA ARG A 484 24.49 -6.78 -19.39
C ARG A 484 23.01 -6.48 -19.16
N THR A 485 22.39 -5.73 -20.08
CA THR A 485 21.01 -5.24 -19.92
C THR A 485 20.00 -6.22 -20.51
N LEU A 486 18.90 -6.43 -19.78
CA LEU A 486 17.76 -7.22 -20.20
C LEU A 486 16.51 -6.35 -20.20
N TRP A 487 15.64 -6.54 -21.19
CA TRP A 487 14.46 -5.70 -21.38
C TRP A 487 13.15 -6.48 -21.32
N TRP A 488 12.18 -5.90 -20.61
CA TRP A 488 10.77 -6.27 -20.64
C TRP A 488 9.92 -5.05 -21.00
N GLY A 489 8.69 -5.29 -21.43
CA GLY A 489 7.69 -4.24 -21.66
C GLY A 489 6.38 -4.61 -20.99
N TRP A 490 5.67 -3.62 -20.46
CA TRP A 490 4.34 -3.81 -19.88
C TRP A 490 3.44 -2.62 -20.23
N VAL A 491 2.22 -2.90 -20.67
CA VAL A 491 1.22 -1.87 -21.02
C VAL A 491 0.23 -1.76 -19.88
N ALA A 492 0.15 -0.60 -19.26
CA ALA A 492 -0.78 -0.38 -18.15
C ALA A 492 -2.24 -0.51 -18.62
N PRO A 493 -3.04 -1.41 -18.03
CA PRO A 493 -4.41 -1.64 -18.50
C PRO A 493 -5.37 -0.52 -18.06
N SER A 494 -5.09 0.16 -16.96
CA SER A 494 -5.85 1.30 -16.43
C SER A 494 -4.92 2.23 -15.64
N ASN A 495 -5.49 3.27 -15.04
CA ASN A 495 -4.82 3.98 -13.95
C ASN A 495 -4.68 3.03 -12.75
N GLY A 496 -3.63 3.21 -11.96
CA GLY A 496 -3.33 2.39 -10.80
C GLY A 496 -1.88 2.52 -10.35
N LEU A 497 -1.55 1.92 -9.23
CA LEU A 497 -0.18 1.81 -8.74
C LEU A 497 0.41 0.50 -9.27
N VAL A 498 1.56 0.56 -9.93
CA VAL A 498 2.32 -0.65 -10.27
C VAL A 498 3.53 -0.74 -9.37
N THR A 499 3.78 -1.95 -8.88
CA THR A 499 5.02 -2.35 -8.22
C THR A 499 5.74 -3.32 -9.14
N ILE A 500 7.03 -3.07 -9.37
CA ILE A 500 7.90 -3.93 -10.16
C ILE A 500 9.09 -4.27 -9.29
N ASP A 501 9.39 -5.56 -9.15
CA ASP A 501 10.56 -6.03 -8.41
C ASP A 501 11.31 -7.13 -9.16
N THR A 502 12.49 -7.46 -8.66
CA THR A 502 13.36 -8.51 -9.18
C THR A 502 13.58 -9.65 -8.18
N ALA A 503 12.61 -9.87 -7.27
CA ALA A 503 12.62 -10.97 -6.32
C ALA A 503 12.74 -12.33 -7.02
N GLY A 504 13.68 -13.15 -6.55
CA GLY A 504 14.04 -14.44 -7.16
C GLY A 504 15.26 -14.38 -8.10
N SER A 505 15.83 -13.19 -8.36
CA SER A 505 17.08 -13.08 -9.11
C SER A 505 18.27 -13.68 -8.36
N SER A 506 19.28 -14.10 -9.10
CA SER A 506 20.47 -14.79 -8.58
C SER A 506 21.73 -13.91 -8.45
N PHE A 507 21.60 -12.60 -8.65
CA PHE A 507 22.68 -11.62 -8.60
C PHE A 507 22.14 -10.26 -8.15
N VAL A 508 23.01 -9.30 -7.79
CA VAL A 508 22.58 -7.95 -7.37
C VAL A 508 22.02 -7.21 -8.57
N THR A 509 20.69 -7.10 -8.62
CA THR A 509 19.98 -6.42 -9.70
C THR A 509 19.88 -4.93 -9.47
N LEU A 510 19.94 -4.17 -10.56
CA LEU A 510 19.66 -2.76 -10.67
C LEU A 510 18.51 -2.62 -11.68
N LEU A 511 17.40 -2.05 -11.21
CA LEU A 511 16.14 -1.95 -11.94
C LEU A 511 15.90 -0.52 -12.42
N GLY A 512 15.62 -0.34 -13.71
CA GLY A 512 15.17 0.92 -14.28
C GLY A 512 13.87 0.76 -15.06
N VAL A 513 12.98 1.74 -14.96
CA VAL A 513 11.71 1.76 -15.70
C VAL A 513 11.63 3.03 -16.52
N TRP A 514 11.31 2.87 -17.81
CA TRP A 514 11.41 3.91 -18.81
C TRP A 514 10.11 4.04 -19.60
N THR A 515 9.91 5.21 -20.18
CA THR A 515 8.93 5.44 -21.25
C THR A 515 9.64 6.02 -22.46
N GLY A 516 9.02 6.02 -23.64
CA GLY A 516 9.66 6.35 -24.92
C GLY A 516 9.56 5.19 -25.90
N ASN A 517 9.76 5.46 -27.19
CA ASN A 517 9.67 4.46 -28.26
C ASN A 517 10.72 4.65 -29.36
N SER A 518 11.58 5.66 -29.25
CA SER A 518 12.61 5.94 -30.25
C SER A 518 13.57 4.76 -30.37
N PRO A 519 13.85 4.27 -31.59
CA PRO A 519 14.85 3.22 -31.81
C PRO A 519 16.27 3.64 -31.44
N ASP A 520 16.53 4.96 -31.31
CA ASP A 520 17.83 5.53 -30.90
C ASP A 520 17.80 6.08 -29.46
N PHE A 521 16.79 5.75 -28.66
CA PHE A 521 16.60 6.16 -27.26
C PHE A 521 16.46 7.66 -26.98
N THR A 522 16.27 8.49 -28.01
CA THR A 522 16.24 9.96 -27.89
C THR A 522 15.06 10.53 -27.10
N ASP A 523 13.97 9.77 -26.99
CA ASP A 523 12.75 10.15 -26.26
C ASP A 523 12.58 9.35 -24.96
N TYR A 524 13.58 8.57 -24.55
CA TYR A 524 13.48 7.75 -23.37
C TYR A 524 13.54 8.62 -22.10
N GLN A 525 12.53 8.46 -21.25
CA GLN A 525 12.42 9.15 -19.97
C GLN A 525 12.34 8.14 -18.85
N LEU A 526 13.22 8.31 -17.84
CA LEU A 526 13.23 7.49 -16.64
C LEU A 526 11.99 7.81 -15.80
N VAL A 527 11.25 6.76 -15.43
CA VAL A 527 10.06 6.84 -14.58
C VAL A 527 10.41 6.52 -13.14
N ALA A 528 11.14 5.43 -12.92
CA ALA A 528 11.57 4.99 -11.60
C ALA A 528 12.81 4.08 -11.73
N TRP A 529 13.62 4.00 -10.68
CA TRP A 529 14.74 3.08 -10.60
C TRP A 529 15.08 2.75 -9.14
N ASN A 530 15.71 1.61 -8.90
CA ASN A 530 16.20 1.24 -7.57
C ASN A 530 17.36 0.23 -7.63
N VAL A 531 18.13 0.17 -6.54
CA VAL A 531 19.08 -0.87 -6.14
C VAL A 531 19.06 -0.99 -4.61
N TYR A 532 18.77 -2.17 -4.06
CA TYR A 532 18.57 -2.33 -2.60
C TYR A 532 19.88 -2.39 -1.79
N GLY A 533 20.98 -2.88 -2.37
CA GLY A 533 22.27 -2.99 -1.70
C GLY A 533 23.15 -4.11 -2.25
N THR A 534 24.37 -4.26 -1.74
CA THR A 534 25.37 -5.22 -2.25
C THR A 534 25.19 -6.66 -1.77
N ASN A 535 24.18 -6.93 -0.94
CA ASN A 535 23.86 -8.24 -0.36
C ASN A 535 22.38 -8.64 -0.53
N ASP A 536 21.57 -7.82 -1.21
CA ASP A 536 20.22 -8.17 -1.64
C ASP A 536 20.22 -8.27 -3.16
N PHE A 537 19.80 -9.42 -3.69
CA PHE A 537 19.73 -9.68 -5.13
C PHE A 537 18.54 -9.00 -5.82
N ARG A 538 17.80 -8.18 -5.09
CA ARG A 538 16.53 -7.61 -5.52
C ARG A 538 16.60 -6.10 -5.65
N SER A 539 15.74 -5.60 -6.51
CA SER A 539 15.43 -4.20 -6.73
C SER A 539 13.93 -4.09 -6.86
N ARG A 540 13.34 -3.00 -6.38
CA ARG A 540 11.90 -2.76 -6.43
C ARG A 540 11.58 -1.30 -6.62
N VAL A 541 10.62 -1.01 -7.48
CA VAL A 541 10.09 0.33 -7.72
C VAL A 541 8.57 0.28 -7.69
N SER A 542 7.95 1.36 -7.22
CA SER A 542 6.50 1.54 -7.30
C SER A 542 6.20 2.93 -7.86
N PHE A 543 5.29 3.02 -8.82
CA PHE A 543 4.92 4.29 -9.45
C PHE A 543 3.49 4.25 -10.01
N PRO A 544 2.81 5.41 -10.10
CA PRO A 544 1.49 5.49 -10.70
C PRO A 544 1.54 5.32 -12.22
N THR A 545 0.51 4.70 -12.79
CA THR A 545 0.45 4.32 -14.21
C THR A 545 -0.55 5.15 -15.01
N VAL A 546 -0.27 5.28 -16.31
CA VAL A 546 -1.17 5.92 -17.30
C VAL A 546 -1.77 4.85 -18.21
N PRO A 547 -3.12 4.74 -18.33
CA PRO A 547 -3.78 3.73 -19.15
C PRO A 547 -3.26 3.70 -20.59
N GLY A 548 -2.98 2.51 -21.09
CA GLY A 548 -2.47 2.28 -22.44
C GLY A 548 -1.02 2.71 -22.66
N ARG A 549 -0.35 3.29 -21.65
CA ARG A 549 1.08 3.62 -21.74
C ARG A 549 1.91 2.37 -21.52
N GLU A 550 2.90 2.19 -22.39
CA GLU A 550 3.89 1.14 -22.26
C GLU A 550 5.09 1.63 -21.44
N TYR A 551 5.41 0.87 -20.41
CA TYR A 551 6.61 1.00 -19.59
C TYR A 551 7.64 -0.05 -20.02
N LYS A 552 8.87 0.39 -20.29
CA LYS A 552 10.01 -0.48 -20.62
C LYS A 552 10.79 -0.71 -19.35
N ILE A 553 11.01 -1.97 -19.01
CA ILE A 553 11.63 -2.39 -17.76
C ILE A 553 13.00 -2.94 -18.11
N GLN A 554 14.04 -2.33 -17.56
CA GLN A 554 15.43 -2.67 -17.77
C GLN A 554 15.98 -3.28 -16.48
N VAL A 555 16.56 -4.47 -16.57
CA VAL A 555 17.28 -5.11 -15.47
C VAL A 555 18.72 -5.32 -15.88
N THR A 556 19.64 -4.94 -15.00
CA THR A 556 21.07 -5.14 -15.15
C THR A 556 21.71 -5.46 -13.81
N GLY A 557 22.97 -5.90 -13.80
CA GLY A 557 23.81 -5.87 -12.59
C GLY A 557 24.31 -4.47 -12.26
N ILE A 558 24.72 -4.22 -11.01
CA ILE A 558 25.37 -2.96 -10.61
C ILE A 558 26.79 -2.84 -11.20
N ALA A 559 27.47 -3.97 -11.42
CA ALA A 559 28.81 -4.08 -12.02
C ALA A 559 28.83 -5.14 -13.13
N ALA A 560 29.82 -5.07 -14.03
CA ALA A 560 29.94 -6.01 -15.16
C ALA A 560 30.14 -7.48 -14.76
N SER A 561 30.61 -7.72 -13.53
CA SER A 561 30.77 -9.05 -12.92
C SER A 561 29.46 -9.67 -12.43
N GLU A 562 28.38 -8.90 -12.29
CA GLU A 562 27.10 -9.39 -11.81
C GLU A 562 26.28 -10.02 -12.95
N TYR A 563 26.21 -11.35 -12.97
CA TYR A 563 25.44 -12.09 -13.95
C TYR A 563 24.71 -13.30 -13.37
N GLY A 564 23.63 -13.71 -14.04
CA GLY A 564 22.84 -14.87 -13.68
C GLY A 564 21.43 -14.87 -14.28
N GLU A 565 20.54 -15.59 -13.61
CA GLU A 565 19.09 -15.54 -13.81
C GLU A 565 18.54 -14.24 -13.20
N ALA A 566 17.93 -13.41 -14.04
CA ALA A 566 17.20 -12.22 -13.66
C ALA A 566 15.70 -12.53 -13.68
N VAL A 567 15.01 -12.22 -12.60
CA VAL A 567 13.55 -12.35 -12.46
C VAL A 567 12.94 -10.95 -12.45
N VAL A 568 11.78 -10.79 -13.06
CA VAL A 568 10.94 -9.59 -12.99
C VAL A 568 9.54 -10.00 -12.58
N ASN A 569 9.06 -9.42 -11.47
CA ASN A 569 7.69 -9.52 -11.00
C ASN A 569 7.00 -8.18 -11.17
N ILE A 570 5.75 -8.20 -11.64
CA ILE A 570 4.86 -7.06 -11.70
C ILE A 570 3.65 -7.37 -10.83
N HIS A 571 3.27 -6.41 -9.99
CA HIS A 571 2.00 -6.36 -9.29
C HIS A 571 1.32 -5.02 -9.59
N PHE A 572 0.11 -5.06 -10.14
CA PHE A 572 -0.63 -3.86 -10.52
C PHE A 572 -1.96 -3.77 -9.76
N ASP A 573 -2.08 -2.71 -8.98
CA ASP A 573 -3.28 -2.34 -8.24
C ASP A 573 -4.06 -1.28 -9.03
N PRO A 574 -5.12 -1.66 -9.78
CA PRO A 574 -5.95 -0.70 -10.49
C PRO A 574 -6.61 0.25 -9.51
N MET A 575 -6.38 1.55 -9.68
CA MET A 575 -7.06 2.59 -8.92
C MET A 575 -8.19 3.18 -9.76
N PRO A 576 -9.36 3.47 -9.16
CA PRO A 576 -10.42 4.20 -9.85
C PRO A 576 -9.87 5.52 -10.41
N ALA A 577 -10.29 5.91 -11.62
CA ALA A 577 -10.01 7.25 -12.12
C ALA A 577 -10.43 8.29 -11.05
N LEU A 578 -9.52 9.23 -10.74
CA LEU A 578 -9.76 10.24 -9.71
C LEU A 578 -11.03 11.01 -10.06
N ALA A 579 -12.09 10.80 -9.28
CA ALA A 579 -13.42 11.35 -9.58
C ALA A 579 -13.42 12.89 -9.64
N ASN A 580 -12.36 13.52 -9.11
CA ASN A 580 -12.23 14.94 -8.89
C ASN A 580 -11.00 15.58 -9.56
N ASP A 581 -10.42 14.94 -10.59
CA ASP A 581 -9.28 15.51 -11.34
C ASP A 581 -9.67 16.78 -12.10
N ASN A 582 -10.80 16.74 -12.82
CA ASN A 582 -11.29 17.88 -13.58
C ASN A 582 -12.24 18.76 -12.74
N TRP A 583 -12.17 20.08 -12.91
CA TRP A 583 -13.09 21.06 -12.32
C TRP A 583 -14.56 20.73 -12.57
N ALA A 584 -14.90 20.28 -13.78
CA ALA A 584 -16.26 19.88 -14.13
C ALA A 584 -16.78 18.70 -13.28
N ASN A 585 -15.87 17.88 -12.78
CA ASN A 585 -16.13 16.71 -11.95
C ASN A 585 -15.86 16.96 -10.46
N ALA A 586 -15.70 18.22 -10.04
CA ALA A 586 -15.36 18.58 -8.67
C ALA A 586 -16.21 17.82 -7.63
N ALA A 587 -15.57 17.08 -6.73
CA ALA A 587 -16.24 16.23 -5.75
C ALA A 587 -17.04 17.06 -4.75
N LEU A 588 -18.26 16.61 -4.41
CA LEU A 588 -19.15 17.34 -3.52
C LEU A 588 -18.71 17.19 -2.04
N LEU A 589 -18.45 18.31 -1.37
CA LEU A 589 -18.43 18.40 0.09
C LEU A 589 -19.79 18.90 0.59
N SER A 590 -20.28 18.35 1.70
CA SER A 590 -21.60 18.67 2.26
C SER A 590 -21.52 18.99 3.75
N GLY A 591 -22.43 19.83 4.23
CA GLY A 591 -22.50 20.22 5.64
C GLY A 591 -21.58 21.39 6.01
N SER A 592 -21.53 21.72 7.29
CA SER A 592 -20.66 22.76 7.85
C SER A 592 -19.28 22.22 8.24
N SER A 593 -19.06 20.90 8.20
CA SER A 593 -17.75 20.29 8.35
C SER A 593 -17.61 19.08 7.44
N ALA A 594 -16.42 18.89 6.89
CA ALA A 594 -16.08 17.74 6.06
C ALA A 594 -14.58 17.43 6.15
N THR A 595 -14.23 16.15 6.18
CA THR A 595 -12.85 15.69 6.02
C THR A 595 -12.85 14.61 4.95
N VAL A 596 -11.97 14.74 3.96
CA VAL A 596 -11.85 13.82 2.84
C VAL A 596 -10.39 13.55 2.52
N THR A 597 -10.11 12.34 2.07
CA THR A 597 -8.79 11.97 1.54
C THR A 597 -8.87 11.70 0.04
N ALA A 598 -7.83 12.11 -0.69
CA ALA A 598 -7.67 11.83 -2.11
C ALA A 598 -6.18 11.77 -2.46
N THR A 599 -5.81 11.26 -3.62
CA THR A 599 -4.42 11.31 -4.11
C THR A 599 -4.32 12.07 -5.41
N ASN A 600 -3.28 12.91 -5.56
CA ASN A 600 -3.00 13.63 -6.80
C ASN A 600 -1.92 12.96 -7.68
N SER A 601 -1.54 11.72 -7.35
CA SER A 601 -0.49 10.95 -8.04
C SER A 601 -0.66 10.82 -9.56
N ILE A 602 -1.90 10.88 -10.05
CA ILE A 602 -2.24 10.88 -11.48
C ILE A 602 -3.13 12.06 -11.88
N ALA A 603 -3.29 13.05 -11.01
CA ALA A 603 -4.05 14.24 -11.33
C ALA A 603 -3.33 15.05 -12.42
N THR A 604 -4.10 15.78 -13.21
CA THR A 604 -3.63 16.56 -14.35
C THR A 604 -4.12 17.98 -14.25
N ARG A 605 -3.25 18.91 -14.65
CA ARG A 605 -3.63 20.30 -14.82
C ARG A 605 -4.47 20.49 -16.09
N GLU A 606 -5.64 21.10 -15.97
CA GLU A 606 -6.53 21.38 -17.09
C GLU A 606 -6.08 22.59 -17.93
N THR A 607 -6.35 22.55 -19.23
CA THR A 607 -6.09 23.73 -20.09
C THR A 607 -7.01 24.88 -19.70
N GLY A 608 -6.42 26.02 -19.34
CA GLY A 608 -7.16 27.20 -18.88
C GLY A 608 -7.36 27.26 -17.36
N GLU A 609 -6.79 26.31 -16.63
CA GLU A 609 -6.75 26.32 -15.17
C GLU A 609 -5.86 27.46 -14.61
N PRO A 610 -6.36 28.25 -13.63
CA PRO A 610 -5.57 29.29 -12.97
C PRO A 610 -4.38 28.72 -12.19
N ASN A 611 -3.27 29.45 -12.14
CA ASN A 611 -2.19 29.15 -11.19
C ASN A 611 -2.69 29.38 -9.75
N HIS A 612 -2.82 28.31 -8.95
CA HIS A 612 -3.28 28.40 -7.58
C HIS A 612 -2.21 29.03 -6.69
N ALA A 613 -2.54 30.00 -5.84
CA ALA A 613 -1.59 30.80 -5.08
C ALA A 613 -0.45 31.45 -5.92
N GLY A 614 -0.64 31.59 -7.24
CA GLY A 614 0.41 32.02 -8.16
C GLY A 614 1.42 30.93 -8.54
N VAL A 615 1.30 29.72 -7.99
CA VAL A 615 2.11 28.55 -8.31
C VAL A 615 1.53 27.83 -9.52
N ALA A 616 2.40 27.41 -10.44
CA ALA A 616 1.99 26.79 -11.70
C ALA A 616 1.37 25.40 -11.50
N GLY A 617 1.82 24.67 -10.47
CA GLY A 617 1.34 23.34 -10.13
C GLY A 617 1.42 22.35 -11.29
N GLY A 618 0.56 21.33 -11.26
CA GLY A 618 0.51 20.31 -12.31
C GLY A 618 -0.45 19.16 -12.05
N ARG A 619 -0.93 19.01 -10.81
CA ARG A 619 -1.65 17.84 -10.30
C ARG A 619 -2.80 18.28 -9.40
N SER A 620 -3.64 19.16 -9.91
CA SER A 620 -4.78 19.75 -9.23
C SER A 620 -5.93 18.75 -9.02
N LEU A 621 -6.50 18.74 -7.82
CA LEU A 621 -7.78 18.09 -7.51
C LEU A 621 -8.82 19.12 -7.11
N TRP A 622 -10.08 18.87 -7.49
CA TRP A 622 -11.17 19.82 -7.36
C TRP A 622 -12.32 19.32 -6.48
N TRP A 623 -12.77 20.14 -5.54
CA TRP A 623 -13.99 19.94 -4.77
C TRP A 623 -14.97 21.08 -4.96
N ARG A 624 -16.26 20.82 -4.77
CA ARG A 624 -17.31 21.84 -4.72
C ARG A 624 -18.07 21.75 -3.41
N TRP A 625 -18.37 22.90 -2.82
CA TRP A 625 -19.07 23.01 -1.56
C TRP A 625 -20.07 24.15 -1.62
N THR A 626 -21.31 23.91 -1.20
CA THR A 626 -22.32 24.98 -1.07
C THR A 626 -22.52 25.28 0.41
N ALA A 627 -22.22 26.52 0.81
CA ALA A 627 -22.26 26.90 2.22
C ALA A 627 -23.67 26.76 2.82
N PRO A 628 -23.88 25.94 3.87
CA PRO A 628 -25.19 25.76 4.50
C PRO A 628 -25.66 26.99 5.30
N GLY A 629 -24.74 27.88 5.69
CA GLY A 629 -25.03 29.14 6.39
C GLY A 629 -24.02 30.24 6.03
N ASN A 630 -24.24 31.45 6.53
CA ASN A 630 -23.19 32.47 6.56
C ASN A 630 -22.22 32.13 7.68
N GLY A 631 -20.93 32.42 7.52
CA GLY A 631 -19.97 32.21 8.61
C GLY A 631 -18.52 32.17 8.15
N VAL A 632 -17.61 32.19 9.12
CA VAL A 632 -16.18 32.01 8.86
C VAL A 632 -15.91 30.54 8.56
N THR A 633 -15.26 30.28 7.43
CA THR A 633 -14.89 28.95 6.96
C THR A 633 -13.38 28.84 6.88
N THR A 634 -12.84 27.79 7.49
CA THR A 634 -11.44 27.38 7.37
C THR A 634 -11.35 26.11 6.56
N ILE A 635 -10.41 26.06 5.63
CA ILE A 635 -10.08 24.86 4.86
C ILE A 635 -8.58 24.65 4.98
N ASN A 636 -8.14 23.44 5.33
CA ASN A 636 -6.73 23.09 5.45
C ASN A 636 -6.42 21.73 4.84
N THR A 637 -5.13 21.48 4.64
CA THR A 637 -4.60 20.24 4.07
C THR A 637 -3.65 19.52 5.03
N TYR A 638 -3.87 19.69 6.34
CA TYR A 638 -3.00 19.11 7.37
C TYR A 638 -2.99 17.58 7.30
N ASP A 639 -1.86 16.98 7.70
CA ASP A 639 -1.61 15.54 7.64
C ASP A 639 -1.59 14.96 6.22
N SER A 640 -1.41 15.81 5.19
CA SER A 640 -1.13 15.33 3.83
C SER A 640 0.28 14.76 3.75
N ILE A 641 0.45 13.64 3.04
CA ILE A 641 1.69 12.84 3.05
C ILE A 641 2.25 12.74 1.62
N SER A 642 3.52 13.11 1.44
CA SER A 642 4.23 12.97 0.17
C SER A 642 4.53 11.51 -0.14
N TRP A 643 4.30 11.15 -1.40
CA TRP A 643 4.72 9.89 -2.02
C TRP A 643 5.82 10.10 -3.06
N HIS A 644 6.42 11.30 -3.10
CA HIS A 644 7.56 11.57 -3.97
C HIS A 644 8.78 10.74 -3.53
N PRO A 645 9.53 10.12 -4.46
CA PRO A 645 10.65 9.24 -4.12
C PRO A 645 11.72 9.89 -3.22
N ASP A 646 11.91 11.20 -3.36
CA ASP A 646 12.93 11.94 -2.60
C ASP A 646 12.48 12.29 -1.16
N ASN A 647 11.18 12.26 -0.85
CA ASN A 647 10.61 12.71 0.44
C ASN A 647 9.41 11.86 0.92
N PHE A 648 9.39 10.56 0.61
CA PHE A 648 8.26 9.68 0.93
C PHE A 648 7.95 9.64 2.43
N GLY A 649 6.68 9.82 2.79
CA GLY A 649 6.20 9.83 4.19
C GLY A 649 6.31 11.18 4.89
N ALA A 650 6.99 12.17 4.30
CA ALA A 650 7.05 13.53 4.85
C ALA A 650 5.73 14.29 4.60
N PRO A 651 5.47 15.39 5.32
CA PRO A 651 4.38 16.30 4.99
C PRO A 651 4.44 16.76 3.53
N LEU A 652 3.32 16.62 2.80
CA LEU A 652 3.20 17.05 1.41
C LEU A 652 3.12 18.57 1.29
N ASP A 653 3.92 19.16 0.40
CA ASP A 653 3.80 20.58 0.02
C ASP A 653 2.55 20.78 -0.85
N THR A 654 1.53 21.41 -0.27
CA THR A 654 0.21 21.56 -0.89
C THR A 654 -0.09 23.01 -1.20
N VAL A 655 -0.68 23.26 -2.36
CA VAL A 655 -1.17 24.57 -2.79
C VAL A 655 -2.69 24.57 -2.75
N LEU A 656 -3.30 25.44 -1.94
CA LEU A 656 -4.74 25.50 -1.72
C LEU A 656 -5.32 26.79 -2.31
N ALA A 657 -6.40 26.68 -3.07
CA ALA A 657 -7.16 27.82 -3.56
C ALA A 657 -8.67 27.60 -3.49
N VAL A 658 -9.42 28.66 -3.18
CA VAL A 658 -10.88 28.68 -3.13
C VAL A 658 -11.39 29.71 -4.14
N TYR A 659 -12.36 29.32 -4.94
CA TYR A 659 -12.93 30.11 -6.03
C TYR A 659 -14.45 30.17 -5.98
N THR A 660 -15.03 31.17 -6.64
CA THR A 660 -16.43 31.17 -7.08
C THR A 660 -16.49 31.42 -8.58
N GLY A 661 -17.54 31.00 -9.27
CA GLY A 661 -17.67 31.21 -10.72
C GLY A 661 -18.48 30.10 -11.37
N SER A 662 -18.65 30.18 -12.70
CA SER A 662 -19.47 29.23 -13.47
C SER A 662 -18.69 28.42 -14.52
N SER A 663 -17.39 28.66 -14.68
CA SER A 663 -16.51 27.91 -15.60
C SER A 663 -15.05 28.07 -15.20
N LEU A 664 -14.19 27.09 -15.51
CA LEU A 664 -12.75 27.08 -15.21
C LEU A 664 -12.03 28.38 -15.63
N THR A 665 -12.32 28.90 -16.82
CA THR A 665 -11.70 30.14 -17.35
C THR A 665 -12.31 31.45 -16.81
N ALA A 666 -13.31 31.38 -15.94
CA ALA A 666 -14.02 32.53 -15.37
C ALA A 666 -14.18 32.41 -13.84
N LEU A 667 -13.23 31.74 -13.19
CA LEU A 667 -13.18 31.64 -11.73
C LEU A 667 -12.67 32.95 -11.12
N SER A 668 -13.33 33.38 -10.05
CA SER A 668 -12.93 34.49 -9.18
C SER A 668 -12.35 33.92 -7.89
N GLN A 669 -11.07 34.19 -7.63
CA GLN A 669 -10.38 33.75 -6.41
C GLN A 669 -11.00 34.41 -5.16
N VAL A 670 -11.26 33.60 -4.14
CA VAL A 670 -11.78 34.01 -2.82
C VAL A 670 -10.66 34.03 -1.79
N ALA A 671 -9.89 32.94 -1.72
CA ALA A 671 -8.76 32.79 -0.82
C ALA A 671 -7.74 31.81 -1.42
N THR A 672 -6.48 31.91 -1.02
CA THR A 672 -5.43 30.98 -1.47
C THR A 672 -4.29 30.95 -0.48
N ASN A 673 -3.58 29.82 -0.41
CA ASN A 673 -2.35 29.66 0.36
C ASN A 673 -1.45 28.63 -0.36
N ASN A 674 -0.13 28.79 -0.24
CA ASN A 674 0.89 27.82 -0.63
C ASN A 674 1.51 27.11 0.58
N ASP A 675 1.65 27.80 1.70
CA ASP A 675 2.27 27.29 2.91
C ASP A 675 1.64 27.95 4.13
N ASP A 676 1.06 27.17 5.03
CA ASP A 676 0.63 27.68 6.31
C ASP A 676 1.83 28.10 7.18
N ALA A 677 1.71 29.24 7.86
CA ALA A 677 2.80 29.82 8.64
C ALA A 677 3.23 28.96 9.85
N PHE A 678 2.37 28.07 10.35
CA PHE A 678 2.62 27.23 11.53
C PHE A 678 2.74 25.74 11.20
N PHE A 679 2.19 25.31 10.06
CA PHE A 679 2.16 23.89 9.64
C PHE A 679 2.72 23.68 8.23
N ALA A 680 3.71 24.49 7.84
CA ALA A 680 4.45 24.29 6.59
C ALA A 680 4.99 22.85 6.49
N PRO A 681 4.90 22.20 5.32
CA PRO A 681 4.54 22.76 4.01
C PRO A 681 3.05 22.57 3.63
N ASN A 682 2.14 22.27 4.58
CA ASN A 682 0.72 22.16 4.27
C ASN A 682 0.06 23.55 4.18
N SER A 683 -0.98 23.66 3.36
CA SER A 683 -1.76 24.89 3.18
C SER A 683 -3.03 25.00 4.03
N SER A 684 -3.39 26.23 4.41
CA SER A 684 -4.63 26.59 5.10
C SER A 684 -5.18 27.95 4.64
N VAL A 685 -6.49 28.07 4.46
CA VAL A 685 -7.18 29.32 4.11
C VAL A 685 -8.38 29.56 5.01
N THR A 686 -8.66 30.83 5.33
CA THR A 686 -9.85 31.26 6.07
C THR A 686 -10.55 32.39 5.32
N PHE A 687 -11.87 32.28 5.15
CA PHE A 687 -12.70 33.30 4.49
C PHE A 687 -14.14 33.30 5.03
N THR A 688 -14.90 34.37 4.79
CA THR A 688 -16.33 34.43 5.14
C THR A 688 -17.18 33.86 4.03
N ALA A 689 -17.79 32.70 4.25
CA ALA A 689 -18.68 32.07 3.30
C ALA A 689 -20.10 32.64 3.41
N VAL A 690 -20.70 32.91 2.24
CA VAL A 690 -22.11 33.32 2.08
C VAL A 690 -23.02 32.10 1.86
N VAL A 691 -24.12 32.03 2.59
CA VAL A 691 -25.13 30.96 2.51
C VAL A 691 -25.62 30.73 1.08
N GLY A 692 -25.74 29.45 0.69
CA GLY A 692 -26.24 29.04 -0.62
C GLY A 692 -25.28 29.31 -1.79
N ARG A 693 -24.13 29.94 -1.54
CA ARG A 693 -23.11 30.15 -2.57
C ARG A 693 -22.23 28.91 -2.70
N THR A 694 -21.99 28.49 -3.93
CA THR A 694 -21.07 27.39 -4.26
C THR A 694 -19.65 27.91 -4.40
N TYR A 695 -18.73 27.26 -3.69
CA TYR A 695 -17.30 27.46 -3.74
C TYR A 695 -16.65 26.25 -4.40
N TYR A 696 -15.65 26.49 -5.25
CA TYR A 696 -14.78 25.47 -5.81
C TYR A 696 -13.44 25.53 -5.09
N ILE A 697 -12.94 24.38 -4.64
CA ILE A 697 -11.73 24.24 -3.85
C ILE A 697 -10.76 23.44 -4.68
N ALA A 698 -9.59 24.00 -4.97
CA ALA A 698 -8.53 23.32 -5.69
C ALA A 698 -7.36 23.05 -4.75
N VAL A 699 -6.85 21.83 -4.76
CA VAL A 699 -5.61 21.43 -4.08
C VAL A 699 -4.65 20.90 -5.13
N ASP A 700 -3.50 21.53 -5.25
CA ASP A 700 -2.38 21.09 -6.08
C ASP A 700 -1.13 20.92 -5.19
N THR A 701 0.02 20.67 -5.78
CA THR A 701 1.32 20.57 -5.09
C THR A 701 2.34 21.48 -5.76
N GLY A 702 3.27 22.09 -5.01
CA GLY A 702 4.36 22.81 -5.67
C GLY A 702 5.27 23.69 -4.82
N LEU A 703 6.56 23.36 -4.83
CA LEU A 703 7.65 24.23 -4.40
C LEU A 703 7.83 25.42 -5.36
N VAL A 704 7.91 26.64 -4.83
CA VAL A 704 8.23 27.85 -5.62
C VAL A 704 9.64 27.72 -6.22
N GLY A 705 9.73 27.58 -7.55
CA GLY A 705 10.99 27.64 -8.31
C GLY A 705 11.46 26.32 -8.93
N ASP A 706 10.75 25.22 -8.71
CA ASP A 706 11.01 23.93 -9.37
C ASP A 706 10.32 23.86 -10.77
N PRO A 707 10.79 23.04 -11.72
CA PRO A 707 9.97 22.62 -12.87
C PRO A 707 8.63 22.06 -12.36
N PRO A 708 7.54 22.04 -13.16
CA PRO A 708 6.21 21.64 -12.70
C PRO A 708 6.30 20.43 -11.76
N SER A 709 5.97 20.70 -10.50
CA SER A 709 6.33 19.92 -9.32
C SER A 709 6.02 18.44 -9.51
N GLN A 710 7.06 17.62 -9.35
CA GLN A 710 6.91 16.17 -9.35
C GLN A 710 6.30 15.66 -8.05
N ASP A 711 6.13 16.50 -7.03
CA ASP A 711 5.61 16.08 -5.72
C ASP A 711 4.13 15.68 -5.83
N TYR A 712 3.79 14.53 -5.29
CA TYR A 712 2.45 13.96 -5.26
C TYR A 712 2.29 13.11 -4.03
N GLY A 713 1.06 12.84 -3.60
CA GLY A 713 0.83 12.04 -2.41
C GLY A 713 -0.62 11.84 -2.03
N LEU A 714 -0.84 11.60 -0.75
CA LEU A 714 -2.16 11.62 -0.11
C LEU A 714 -2.47 13.04 0.34
N ILE A 715 -3.54 13.61 -0.17
CA ILE A 715 -4.14 14.87 0.27
C ILE A 715 -5.21 14.56 1.30
N ASN A 716 -5.09 15.14 2.49
CA ASN A 716 -6.12 15.14 3.52
C ASN A 716 -6.72 16.56 3.61
N LEU A 717 -7.92 16.75 3.07
CA LEU A 717 -8.60 18.04 3.02
C LEU A 717 -9.65 18.12 4.13
N SER A 718 -9.53 19.11 5.01
CA SER A 718 -10.50 19.41 6.06
C SER A 718 -11.15 20.76 5.83
N LEU A 719 -12.47 20.81 5.99
CA LEU A 719 -13.31 22.01 5.93
C LEU A 719 -14.08 22.12 7.24
N GLU A 720 -14.07 23.31 7.83
CA GLU A 720 -14.88 23.67 9.00
C GLU A 720 -15.48 25.07 8.82
N GLN A 721 -16.80 25.17 8.93
CA GLN A 721 -17.56 26.41 8.94
C GLN A 721 -18.16 26.66 10.31
N LEU A 722 -17.79 27.79 10.91
CA LEU A 722 -18.43 28.34 12.10
C LEU A 722 -19.63 29.19 11.66
N THR A 723 -20.84 28.65 11.83
CA THR A 723 -22.08 29.32 11.40
C THR A 723 -22.37 30.57 12.23
N ALA A 724 -22.59 31.68 11.55
CA ALA A 724 -23.02 32.95 12.12
C ALA A 724 -24.50 32.92 12.54
N PRO A 725 -24.91 33.77 13.50
CA PRO A 725 -26.30 33.89 13.94
C PRO A 725 -27.24 34.36 12.79
N PRO A 726 -28.54 34.01 12.81
CA PRO A 726 -29.47 34.34 11.71
C PRO A 726 -29.61 35.84 11.41
N ASN A 727 -29.36 36.68 12.40
CA ASN A 727 -29.46 38.14 12.31
C ASN A 727 -28.09 38.84 12.31
N ASP A 728 -27.04 38.12 11.91
CA ASP A 728 -25.70 38.64 11.70
C ASP A 728 -25.68 39.80 10.69
N MET A 729 -26.40 39.61 9.57
CA MET A 729 -26.44 40.61 8.51
C MET A 729 -27.57 41.63 8.74
N PHE A 730 -27.32 42.92 8.47
CA PHE A 730 -28.32 43.99 8.48
C PHE A 730 -29.52 43.65 7.59
N SER A 731 -29.28 43.02 6.42
CA SER A 731 -30.36 42.58 5.52
C SER A 731 -31.27 41.53 6.15
N ASN A 732 -30.75 40.76 7.12
CA ASN A 732 -31.42 39.64 7.78
C ASN A 732 -31.87 39.98 9.20
N ARG A 733 -31.85 41.27 9.57
CA ARG A 733 -32.29 41.76 10.88
C ARG A 733 -33.67 41.22 11.26
N ILE A 734 -33.80 40.75 12.49
CA ILE A 734 -35.05 40.18 12.98
C ILE A 734 -36.03 41.30 13.35
N ALA A 735 -37.26 41.22 12.86
CA ALA A 735 -38.32 42.15 13.24
C ALA A 735 -38.82 41.88 14.66
N ILE A 736 -38.76 42.89 15.52
CA ILE A 736 -39.30 42.85 16.88
C ILE A 736 -40.77 43.27 16.82
N ALA A 737 -41.65 42.40 17.30
CA ALA A 737 -43.08 42.65 17.39
C ALA A 737 -43.50 43.07 18.83
N GLY A 738 -44.48 43.96 18.92
CA GLY A 738 -45.07 44.40 20.20
C GLY A 738 -44.25 45.46 20.94
N PHE A 739 -44.81 45.91 22.06
CA PHE A 739 -44.18 46.85 23.00
C PHE A 739 -44.88 46.79 24.37
N PRO A 740 -44.14 46.71 25.51
CA PRO A 740 -42.69 46.53 25.60
C PRO A 740 -42.24 45.19 25.00
N ALA A 741 -40.96 45.10 24.63
CA ALA A 741 -40.41 43.92 23.97
C ALA A 741 -39.12 43.44 24.67
N THR A 742 -38.90 42.13 24.66
CA THR A 742 -37.64 41.50 25.06
C THR A 742 -37.33 40.41 24.04
N VAL A 743 -36.14 40.46 23.46
CA VAL A 743 -35.64 39.48 22.49
C VAL A 743 -34.25 39.03 22.88
N THR A 744 -33.86 37.84 22.42
CA THR A 744 -32.53 37.28 22.63
C THR A 744 -31.82 37.04 21.30
N GLY A 745 -30.49 36.99 21.35
CA GLY A 745 -29.61 36.66 20.23
C GLY A 745 -28.25 36.21 20.77
N THR A 746 -27.30 35.95 19.88
CA THR A 746 -25.92 35.61 20.25
C THR A 746 -24.95 36.25 19.27
N THR A 747 -23.83 36.78 19.76
CA THR A 747 -22.74 37.30 18.93
C THR A 747 -21.67 36.23 18.64
N LEU A 748 -21.87 34.99 19.10
CA LEU A 748 -20.99 33.87 18.78
C LEU A 748 -20.93 33.66 17.27
N ASN A 749 -19.72 33.75 16.69
CA ASN A 749 -19.47 33.71 15.24
C ASN A 749 -20.16 34.79 14.39
N ALA A 750 -20.69 35.85 15.01
CA ALA A 750 -21.15 37.02 14.27
C ALA A 750 -19.98 37.67 13.50
N THR A 751 -20.27 38.17 12.31
CA THR A 751 -19.35 38.86 11.43
C THR A 751 -19.63 40.37 11.44
N ARG A 752 -18.68 41.14 10.93
CA ARG A 752 -18.80 42.59 10.80
C ARG A 752 -18.96 42.94 9.32
N GLU A 753 -20.00 43.70 8.98
CA GLU A 753 -20.26 44.07 7.59
C GLU A 753 -19.33 45.20 7.11
N THR A 754 -19.04 45.22 5.81
CA THR A 754 -18.27 46.34 5.22
C THR A 754 -19.06 47.64 5.32
N GLY A 755 -18.43 48.67 5.88
CA GLY A 755 -19.06 49.97 6.09
C GLY A 755 -19.95 50.04 7.33
N GLU A 756 -20.05 48.94 8.09
CA GLU A 756 -20.71 48.95 9.38
C GLU A 756 -20.04 49.97 10.30
N TYR A 757 -20.86 50.75 10.99
CA TYR A 757 -20.38 51.74 11.92
C TYR A 757 -19.54 51.07 13.02
N SER A 758 -18.33 51.57 13.25
CA SER A 758 -17.48 51.21 14.39
C SER A 758 -17.41 52.39 15.34
N ASN A 759 -17.76 52.20 16.61
CA ASN A 759 -17.56 53.25 17.62
C ASN A 759 -16.05 53.62 17.68
N PRO A 760 -15.66 54.87 17.38
CA PRO A 760 -14.24 55.24 17.35
C PRO A 760 -13.49 55.06 18.67
N SER A 761 -14.24 54.99 19.79
CA SER A 761 -13.72 54.87 21.15
C SER A 761 -13.54 53.42 21.60
N ILE A 762 -14.15 52.43 20.90
CA ILE A 762 -14.15 51.01 21.26
C ILE A 762 -14.16 50.17 19.97
N VAL A 763 -13.14 49.33 19.79
CA VAL A 763 -13.13 48.35 18.69
C VAL A 763 -14.20 47.28 18.98
N GLY A 764 -15.32 47.34 18.26
CA GLY A 764 -16.40 46.35 18.34
C GLY A 764 -16.08 45.07 17.55
N GLY A 765 -16.75 43.97 17.93
CA GLY A 765 -16.69 42.67 17.24
C GLY A 765 -17.65 42.55 16.05
N GLY A 766 -18.09 41.32 15.77
CA GLY A 766 -19.22 41.07 14.88
C GLY A 766 -20.54 41.49 15.53
N SER A 767 -21.51 41.89 14.71
CA SER A 767 -22.76 42.49 15.15
C SER A 767 -23.97 41.63 14.87
N ILE A 768 -25.03 41.87 15.63
CA ILE A 768 -26.34 41.29 15.36
C ILE A 768 -27.42 42.36 15.32
N TRP A 769 -28.39 42.18 14.43
CA TRP A 769 -29.33 43.22 14.04
C TRP A 769 -30.78 42.88 14.33
N TRP A 770 -31.52 43.89 14.78
CA TRP A 770 -32.97 43.86 14.87
C TRP A 770 -33.60 45.09 14.20
N THR A 771 -34.87 44.98 13.84
CA THR A 771 -35.68 46.11 13.37
C THR A 771 -36.96 46.22 14.21
N TRP A 772 -37.32 47.43 14.61
CA TRP A 772 -38.51 47.69 15.43
C TRP A 772 -39.26 48.91 14.90
N THR A 773 -40.59 48.79 14.76
CA THR A 773 -41.45 49.90 14.37
C THR A 773 -42.15 50.44 15.60
N ALA A 774 -41.92 51.72 15.92
CA ALA A 774 -42.44 52.32 17.14
C ALA A 774 -43.98 52.43 17.08
N PRO A 775 -44.73 51.87 18.05
CA PRO A 775 -46.19 51.98 18.05
C PRO A 775 -46.69 53.33 18.59
N PHE A 776 -45.80 54.19 19.11
CA PHE A 776 -46.14 55.48 19.73
C PHE A 776 -45.09 56.55 19.41
N THR A 777 -45.48 57.81 19.58
CA THR A 777 -44.57 58.96 19.60
C THR A 777 -44.24 59.31 21.06
N GLY A 778 -42.96 59.33 21.43
CA GLY A 778 -42.52 59.54 22.81
C GLY A 778 -41.05 59.14 23.01
N ARG A 779 -40.59 58.91 24.24
CA ARG A 779 -39.26 58.35 24.49
C ARG A 779 -39.34 56.82 24.69
N ALA A 780 -38.38 56.09 24.12
CA ALA A 780 -38.18 54.66 24.31
C ALA A 780 -36.81 54.38 24.90
N ILE A 781 -36.71 53.36 25.75
CA ILE A 781 -35.47 52.86 26.34
C ILE A 781 -35.08 51.57 25.62
N PHE A 782 -33.87 51.53 25.10
CA PHE A 782 -33.22 50.32 24.59
C PHE A 782 -32.15 49.91 25.61
N THR A 783 -32.19 48.69 26.11
CA THR A 783 -31.19 48.20 27.08
C THR A 783 -30.80 46.77 26.79
N THR A 784 -29.52 46.46 26.98
CA THR A 784 -28.98 45.09 26.85
C THR A 784 -28.81 44.38 28.19
N GLU A 785 -29.43 44.90 29.25
CA GLU A 785 -29.36 44.34 30.60
C GLU A 785 -29.85 42.88 30.65
N GLY A 786 -28.96 41.99 31.09
CA GLY A 786 -29.17 40.54 31.14
C GLY A 786 -28.31 39.75 30.14
N SER A 787 -27.55 40.44 29.27
CA SER A 787 -26.57 39.82 28.37
C SER A 787 -25.40 39.19 29.13
N SER A 788 -24.79 38.14 28.56
CA SER A 788 -23.62 37.47 29.15
C SER A 788 -22.29 38.16 28.84
N ILE A 789 -22.32 39.16 27.97
CA ILE A 789 -21.15 39.91 27.49
C ILE A 789 -21.27 41.38 27.82
N ASP A 790 -20.12 42.07 27.83
CA ASP A 790 -20.10 43.53 27.79
C ASP A 790 -20.53 43.98 26.40
N THR A 791 -21.59 44.79 26.32
CA THR A 791 -22.29 45.08 25.06
C THR A 791 -22.01 46.48 24.59
N VAL A 792 -22.03 46.67 23.27
CA VAL A 792 -22.10 47.96 22.60
C VAL A 792 -23.38 48.00 21.79
N LEU A 793 -24.23 48.99 22.04
CA LEU A 793 -25.56 49.16 21.45
C LEU A 793 -25.58 50.40 20.57
N ALA A 794 -26.07 50.28 19.34
CA ALA A 794 -26.35 51.42 18.47
C ALA A 794 -27.76 51.32 17.87
N VAL A 795 -28.41 52.47 17.70
CA VAL A 795 -29.75 52.57 17.11
C VAL A 795 -29.72 53.53 15.95
N PHE A 796 -30.23 53.10 14.80
CA PHE A 796 -30.25 53.83 13.54
C PHE A 796 -31.69 54.06 13.07
N ARG A 797 -31.91 55.15 12.33
CA ARG A 797 -33.16 55.39 11.58
C ARG A 797 -33.01 55.01 10.10
N GLY A 798 -34.13 54.72 9.44
CA GLY A 798 -34.16 54.54 7.98
C GLY A 798 -33.76 53.14 7.51
N VAL A 799 -33.11 53.05 6.33
CA VAL A 799 -32.89 51.79 5.61
C VAL A 799 -31.42 51.35 5.50
N ASN A 800 -30.50 52.05 6.17
CA ASN A 800 -29.08 51.67 6.21
C ASN A 800 -28.44 52.04 7.57
N PHE A 801 -27.22 51.55 7.82
CA PHE A 801 -26.45 51.71 9.05
C PHE A 801 -25.35 52.79 8.97
N SER A 802 -25.44 53.73 8.02
CA SER A 802 -24.44 54.81 7.92
C SER A 802 -24.48 55.75 9.14
N VAL A 803 -23.35 56.39 9.44
CA VAL A 803 -23.22 57.38 10.55
C VAL A 803 -24.31 58.46 10.49
N ALA A 804 -24.72 58.88 9.29
CA ALA A 804 -25.76 59.90 9.10
C ALA A 804 -27.15 59.49 9.62
N ASN A 805 -27.35 58.19 9.83
CA ASN A 805 -28.59 57.59 10.32
C ASN A 805 -28.49 57.14 11.78
N LEU A 806 -27.33 57.25 12.42
CA LEU A 806 -27.15 56.93 13.83
C LEU A 806 -27.93 57.91 14.71
N LEU A 807 -28.84 57.40 15.53
CA LEU A 807 -29.61 58.18 16.50
C LEU A 807 -28.93 58.24 17.87
N GLY A 808 -28.19 57.20 18.22
CA GLY A 808 -27.46 57.11 19.47
C GLY A 808 -26.70 55.80 19.58
N GLN A 809 -25.66 55.82 20.42
CA GLN A 809 -24.83 54.67 20.76
C GLN A 809 -24.53 54.67 22.26
N ASN A 810 -24.38 53.50 22.86
CA ASN A 810 -23.88 53.37 24.22
C ASN A 810 -23.11 52.06 24.39
N ASP A 811 -22.07 52.07 25.20
CA ASP A 811 -21.27 50.93 25.64
C ASP A 811 -21.49 50.66 27.15
N PHE A 812 -21.67 51.72 27.95
CA PHE A 812 -21.84 51.63 29.40
C PHE A 812 -23.07 52.38 29.89
N ALA A 813 -24.08 51.66 30.38
CA ALA A 813 -25.27 52.28 30.95
C ALA A 813 -25.00 53.13 32.21
N LYS A 814 -23.95 52.78 32.97
CA LYS A 814 -23.40 53.50 34.13
C LYS A 814 -21.98 53.00 34.43
N GLU A 815 -21.22 53.73 35.23
CA GLU A 815 -19.87 53.31 35.65
C GLU A 815 -19.91 51.89 36.26
N GLY A 816 -19.14 50.98 35.65
CA GLY A 816 -19.04 49.57 36.05
C GLY A 816 -20.15 48.62 35.57
N ALA A 817 -21.15 49.08 34.82
CA ALA A 817 -22.12 48.18 34.16
C ALA A 817 -21.47 47.44 32.98
N ARG A 818 -21.90 46.20 32.69
CA ARG A 818 -21.52 45.43 31.49
C ARG A 818 -22.65 45.36 30.46
N TYR A 819 -23.51 46.37 30.46
CA TYR A 819 -24.63 46.47 29.53
C TYR A 819 -24.80 47.91 29.08
N SER A 820 -25.29 48.06 27.87
CA SER A 820 -25.59 49.34 27.25
C SER A 820 -27.04 49.76 27.48
N ARG A 821 -27.28 51.07 27.51
CA ARG A 821 -28.64 51.63 27.58
C ARG A 821 -28.76 52.94 26.81
N LEU A 822 -29.80 53.08 25.98
CA LEU A 822 -30.08 54.28 25.20
C LEU A 822 -31.51 54.75 25.43
N ILE A 823 -31.70 56.06 25.63
CA ILE A 823 -33.03 56.67 25.65
C ILE A 823 -33.16 57.58 24.42
N LEU A 824 -34.11 57.26 23.54
CA LEU A 824 -34.28 57.97 22.27
C LEU A 824 -35.71 58.47 22.10
N ASN A 825 -35.86 59.63 21.45
CA ASN A 825 -37.15 60.10 20.96
C ASN A 825 -37.56 59.26 19.74
N VAL A 826 -38.71 58.60 19.86
CA VAL A 826 -39.31 57.76 18.82
C VAL A 826 -40.61 58.38 18.32
N THR A 827 -40.92 58.16 17.04
CA THR A 827 -42.15 58.63 16.39
C THR A 827 -42.96 57.43 15.95
N SER A 828 -44.27 57.46 16.21
CA SER A 828 -45.17 56.37 15.84
C SER A 828 -45.06 56.07 14.34
N ASN A 829 -45.06 54.77 14.00
CA ASN A 829 -44.90 54.21 12.67
C ASN A 829 -43.53 54.43 12.00
N ASN A 830 -42.54 54.99 12.69
CA ASN A 830 -41.16 54.99 12.19
C ASN A 830 -40.44 53.69 12.58
N THR A 831 -39.56 53.23 11.69
CA THR A 831 -38.72 52.05 11.88
C THR A 831 -37.33 52.42 12.38
N TYR A 832 -36.87 51.67 13.37
CA TYR A 832 -35.57 51.80 14.04
C TYR A 832 -34.81 50.48 13.88
N ASN A 833 -33.55 50.54 13.44
CA ASN A 833 -32.67 49.38 13.35
C ASN A 833 -31.70 49.41 14.54
N ILE A 834 -31.56 48.28 15.22
CA ILE A 834 -30.77 48.16 16.44
C ILE A 834 -29.64 47.18 16.18
N SER A 835 -28.39 47.59 16.38
CA SER A 835 -27.24 46.67 16.42
C SER A 835 -26.77 46.47 17.85
N VAL A 836 -26.37 45.24 18.17
CA VAL A 836 -25.64 44.92 19.39
C VAL A 836 -24.37 44.17 19.03
N GLU A 837 -23.26 44.60 19.63
CA GLU A 837 -21.92 44.03 19.48
C GLU A 837 -21.34 43.74 20.86
N GLY A 838 -20.28 42.94 20.92
CA GLY A 838 -19.48 42.79 22.13
C GLY A 838 -18.32 43.76 22.20
N GLN A 839 -18.06 44.30 23.39
CA GLN A 839 -16.89 45.15 23.63
C GLN A 839 -15.59 44.38 23.35
N PHE A 840 -14.66 44.98 22.60
CA PHE A 840 -13.37 44.36 22.22
C PHE A 840 -13.51 43.00 21.51
N GLY A 841 -14.65 42.74 20.87
CA GLY A 841 -14.91 41.47 20.21
C GLY A 841 -15.45 40.35 21.11
N ALA A 842 -15.92 40.66 22.31
CA ALA A 842 -16.55 39.67 23.18
C ALA A 842 -17.72 38.95 22.48
N GLN A 843 -17.76 37.62 22.59
CA GLN A 843 -18.81 36.80 22.00
C GLN A 843 -19.64 36.11 23.08
N GLY A 844 -20.96 36.03 22.88
CA GLY A 844 -21.87 35.35 23.80
C GLY A 844 -23.33 35.76 23.62
N ASP A 845 -24.17 35.43 24.60
CA ASP A 845 -25.61 35.65 24.53
C ASP A 845 -25.98 37.11 24.84
N VAL A 846 -26.89 37.63 24.02
CA VAL A 846 -27.40 38.99 24.07
C VAL A 846 -28.88 38.97 24.42
N VAL A 847 -29.27 39.82 25.37
CA VAL A 847 -30.66 40.14 25.70
C VAL A 847 -30.89 41.60 25.31
N LEU A 848 -31.86 41.90 24.45
CA LEU A 848 -32.27 43.26 24.11
C LEU A 848 -33.69 43.52 24.60
N LYS A 849 -33.89 44.60 25.36
CA LYS A 849 -35.19 45.05 25.86
C LYS A 849 -35.53 46.43 25.30
N ILE A 850 -36.77 46.62 24.85
CA ILE A 850 -37.33 47.90 24.42
C ILE A 850 -38.48 48.25 25.37
N LEU A 851 -38.32 49.34 26.13
CA LEU A 851 -39.20 49.77 27.21
C LEU A 851 -39.70 51.21 26.99
N SER A 852 -40.74 51.60 27.73
CA SER A 852 -41.29 52.96 27.74
C SER A 852 -40.65 53.81 28.83
N THR A 853 -40.37 55.09 28.55
CA THR A 853 -40.05 56.06 29.61
C THR A 853 -41.28 56.54 30.37
N ASN A 854 -42.46 56.39 29.79
CA ASN A 854 -43.72 56.66 30.46
C ASN A 854 -43.95 55.52 31.45
N GLN A 855 -43.44 55.69 32.66
CA GLN A 855 -43.83 54.84 33.76
C GLN A 855 -45.30 55.13 34.03
N VAL A 856 -46.18 54.17 33.70
CA VAL A 856 -47.54 54.20 34.20
C VAL A 856 -47.41 54.20 35.72
N LEU A 857 -47.98 55.20 36.39
CA LEU A 857 -48.15 55.15 37.83
C LEU A 857 -48.85 53.83 38.15
N SER A 858 -48.13 52.89 38.75
CA SER A 858 -48.65 51.57 39.08
C SER A 858 -49.59 51.64 40.29
N GLY A 859 -49.62 52.77 41.00
CA GLY A 859 -50.66 53.09 41.97
C GLY A 859 -50.58 54.53 42.46
N ALA A 860 -51.72 55.07 42.89
CA ALA A 860 -51.79 56.32 43.62
C ALA A 860 -52.69 56.11 44.85
N THR A 861 -52.15 56.35 46.05
CA THR A 861 -52.90 56.15 47.31
C THR A 861 -52.96 57.46 48.09
N LEU A 862 -54.16 57.92 48.40
CA LEU A 862 -54.37 59.06 49.28
C LEU A 862 -54.09 58.63 50.73
N LEU A 863 -53.15 59.30 51.38
CA LEU A 863 -52.78 59.06 52.78
C LEU A 863 -53.74 59.81 53.71
N THR A 864 -53.86 59.36 54.97
CA THR A 864 -54.78 59.95 55.97
C THR A 864 -54.48 61.40 56.32
N ASN A 865 -53.26 61.88 56.02
CA ASN A 865 -52.83 63.27 56.19
C ASN A 865 -53.08 64.16 54.95
N GLY A 866 -53.73 63.62 53.91
CA GLY A 866 -54.07 64.32 52.68
C GLY A 866 -52.99 64.34 51.59
N GLN A 867 -51.82 63.73 51.81
CA GLN A 867 -50.79 63.59 50.77
C GLN A 867 -51.07 62.41 49.84
N LEU A 868 -50.56 62.45 48.62
CA LEU A 868 -50.65 61.35 47.66
C LEU A 868 -49.33 60.56 47.66
N ARG A 869 -49.41 59.23 47.83
CA ARG A 869 -48.31 58.31 47.52
C ARG A 869 -48.44 57.86 46.06
N LEU A 870 -47.52 58.30 45.23
CA LEU A 870 -47.32 57.81 43.86
C LEU A 870 -46.44 56.56 43.90
N THR A 871 -46.86 55.50 43.24
CA THR A 871 -46.06 54.28 43.03
C THR A 871 -45.81 54.14 41.54
N PHE A 872 -44.57 53.93 41.16
CA PHE A 872 -44.18 53.72 39.77
C PHE A 872 -43.02 52.74 39.69
N PRO A 873 -42.94 51.92 38.63
CA PRO A 873 -41.74 51.15 38.37
C PRO A 873 -40.56 52.10 38.14
N ALA A 874 -39.43 51.80 38.75
CA ALA A 874 -38.24 52.65 38.65
C ALA A 874 -36.98 51.79 38.64
N PHE A 875 -35.94 52.25 37.95
CA PHE A 875 -34.65 51.60 37.96
C PHE A 875 -33.79 52.21 39.07
N PRO A 876 -33.27 51.41 40.03
CA PRO A 876 -32.39 51.93 41.06
C PRO A 876 -31.20 52.72 40.50
N ALA A 877 -30.88 53.84 41.14
CA ALA A 877 -29.88 54.85 40.78
C ALA A 877 -30.24 55.78 39.60
N TYR A 878 -31.44 55.69 39.01
CA TYR A 878 -31.88 56.62 37.96
C TYR A 878 -32.71 57.76 38.53
N ASN A 879 -32.65 58.92 37.85
CA ASN A 879 -33.40 60.11 38.24
C ASN A 879 -34.77 60.16 37.57
N TYR A 880 -35.78 60.52 38.36
CA TYR A 880 -37.16 60.65 37.92
C TYR A 880 -37.66 62.04 38.28
N GLU A 881 -38.16 62.75 37.29
CA GLU A 881 -38.86 64.01 37.46
C GLU A 881 -40.35 63.72 37.72
N ILE A 882 -40.82 64.10 38.90
CA ILE A 882 -42.24 64.09 39.25
C ILE A 882 -42.83 65.39 38.70
N LEU A 883 -43.87 65.29 37.89
CA LEU A 883 -44.52 66.42 37.23
C LEU A 883 -45.99 66.50 37.67
N TYR A 884 -46.53 67.71 37.74
CA TYR A 884 -47.93 67.96 38.02
C TYR A 884 -48.57 68.95 37.03
N ALA A 885 -49.89 68.88 36.88
CA ALA A 885 -50.69 69.85 36.12
C ALA A 885 -52.10 70.00 36.72
N ASP A 886 -52.68 71.20 36.68
CA ASP A 886 -54.06 71.42 37.13
C ASP A 886 -55.10 70.98 36.07
N ASP A 887 -54.67 70.85 34.80
CA ASP A 887 -55.43 70.30 33.66
C ASP A 887 -54.52 69.34 32.89
N VAL A 888 -55.03 68.15 32.54
CA VAL A 888 -54.28 67.13 31.79
C VAL A 888 -53.80 67.62 30.41
N THR A 889 -54.48 68.63 29.85
CA THR A 889 -54.13 69.28 28.58
C THR A 889 -53.26 70.53 28.74
N GLY A 890 -53.06 71.00 29.97
CA GLY A 890 -52.27 72.19 30.30
C GLY A 890 -50.75 71.93 30.37
N PRO A 891 -49.94 72.99 30.56
CA PRO A 891 -48.51 72.85 30.75
C PRO A 891 -48.21 72.08 32.05
N TRP A 892 -47.41 71.03 31.93
CA TRP A 892 -46.93 70.26 33.08
C TRP A 892 -45.75 70.98 33.73
N GLN A 893 -45.76 71.04 35.05
CA GLN A 893 -44.72 71.68 35.86
C GLN A 893 -43.97 70.64 36.68
N SER A 894 -42.66 70.85 36.83
CA SER A 894 -41.81 70.02 37.69
C SER A 894 -42.21 70.20 39.15
N LEU A 895 -42.51 69.09 39.82
CA LEU A 895 -42.79 69.02 41.24
C LEU A 895 -41.52 68.67 42.03
N ASP A 896 -40.76 67.68 41.55
CA ASP A 896 -39.58 67.16 42.25
C ASP A 896 -38.69 66.33 41.33
N LEU A 897 -37.42 66.17 41.72
CA LEU A 897 -36.45 65.32 41.05
C LEU A 897 -35.94 64.29 42.05
N VAL A 898 -36.19 63.01 41.79
CA VAL A 898 -35.93 61.93 42.74
C VAL A 898 -35.08 60.83 42.12
N THR A 899 -33.98 60.48 42.80
CA THR A 899 -33.20 59.30 42.44
C THR A 899 -33.88 58.06 43.02
N ALA A 900 -34.25 57.12 42.16
CA ALA A 900 -34.86 55.88 42.59
C ALA A 900 -33.87 55.02 43.35
N THR A 901 -34.28 54.51 44.50
CA THR A 901 -33.48 53.57 45.30
C THR A 901 -33.96 52.13 45.15
N ASN A 902 -35.23 51.93 44.80
CA ASN A 902 -35.92 50.65 44.75
C ASN A 902 -36.85 50.55 43.52
N ASN A 903 -37.27 49.33 43.18
CA ASN A 903 -38.31 49.06 42.18
C ASN A 903 -39.42 48.18 42.80
N PRO A 904 -40.69 48.63 42.91
CA PRO A 904 -41.20 49.94 42.51
C PRO A 904 -40.75 51.05 43.47
N MET A 905 -40.73 52.28 42.98
CA MET A 905 -40.44 53.49 43.76
C MET A 905 -41.74 54.06 44.32
N HIS A 906 -41.69 54.56 45.55
CA HIS A 906 -42.80 55.26 46.21
C HIS A 906 -42.42 56.71 46.50
N TYR A 907 -43.15 57.66 45.90
CA TYR A 907 -42.97 59.09 46.10
C TYR A 907 -44.17 59.68 46.87
N ILE A 908 -43.93 60.51 47.89
CA ILE A 908 -44.99 61.16 48.67
C ILE A 908 -44.99 62.66 48.34
N THR A 909 -46.14 63.18 47.90
CA THR A 909 -46.28 64.60 47.52
C THR A 909 -46.09 65.55 48.71
N PRO A 910 -45.39 66.69 48.55
CA PRO A 910 -44.96 67.54 49.66
C PRO A 910 -46.05 68.33 50.43
N ASP A 911 -47.23 68.63 49.87
CA ASP A 911 -48.27 69.43 50.57
C ASP A 911 -49.72 68.93 50.33
N PRO A 912 -50.52 68.65 51.39
CA PRO A 912 -51.94 68.29 51.28
C PRO A 912 -52.91 69.46 51.00
N ARG A 913 -52.47 70.73 51.00
CA ARG A 913 -53.34 71.92 50.98
C ARG A 913 -53.43 72.69 49.65
N GLN A 914 -52.85 72.19 48.55
CA GLN A 914 -52.95 72.87 47.25
C GLN A 914 -53.86 72.13 46.24
N THR A 915 -55.15 72.48 46.31
CA THR A 915 -56.26 72.31 45.33
C THR A 915 -56.73 70.89 44.96
N PRO A 916 -58.06 70.62 44.94
CA PRO A 916 -58.59 69.25 44.92
C PRO A 916 -58.55 68.51 43.56
N ARG A 917 -57.88 69.02 42.52
CA ARG A 917 -57.79 68.36 41.21
C ARG A 917 -56.46 68.68 40.50
N ARG A 918 -55.43 67.87 40.74
CA ARG A 918 -54.16 67.86 39.99
C ARG A 918 -53.91 66.51 39.37
N PHE A 919 -53.32 66.50 38.18
CA PHE A 919 -52.80 65.33 37.50
C PHE A 919 -51.31 65.20 37.80
N TYR A 920 -50.83 63.96 37.96
CA TYR A 920 -49.42 63.65 38.18
C TYR A 920 -48.91 62.72 37.08
N ARG A 921 -47.67 62.91 36.68
CA ARG A 921 -46.93 61.96 35.83
C ARG A 921 -45.48 61.90 36.28
N VAL A 922 -44.81 60.81 35.93
CA VAL A 922 -43.40 60.60 36.23
C VAL A 922 -42.67 60.45 34.91
N GLY A 923 -41.66 61.29 34.70
CA GLY A 923 -40.74 61.18 33.59
C GLY A 923 -39.36 60.78 34.09
N GLU A 924 -38.73 59.79 33.48
CA GLU A 924 -37.30 59.57 33.71
C GLU A 924 -36.49 60.69 33.02
N VAL A 925 -35.50 61.24 33.72
CA VAL A 925 -34.61 62.29 33.22
C VAL A 925 -33.16 61.87 33.36
N ASP A 926 -32.34 62.36 32.44
CA ASP A 926 -30.91 62.03 32.37
C ASP A 926 -30.11 62.64 33.53
#